data_AF-A0A1C4XAZ1-F1
#
_entry.id   AF-A0A1C4XAZ1-F1
#
_cell.length_a   1.000
_cell.length_b   1.000
_cell.length_c   1.000
_cell.angle_alpha   90.00
_cell.angle_beta   90.00
_cell.angle_gamma   90.00
#
_symmetry.space_group_name_H-M   'P 1'
#
loop_
_entity.id
_entity.type
_entity.pdbx_description
1 polymer ?
#
loop_
_entity_poly.entity_id
_entity_poly.type
_entity_poly.pdbx_seq_one_letter_code
_entity_poly.pdbx_strand_id
1 'polypeptide(L)'
;MSSSSGRRWGVGGTKAGTAVTELAQAVGGRGIDRVPRTGRFDPRRHRRVPGLLDLWLVCGPRGRPALPTEPDRPLDAPAVADLVRRTGDAADDVRILADDGARHADLFTEVAGLLGHDVLVSPDGADIRQVLAGRAPDADDGPLHALPLDRVTRQPMDWLVLQPPDLATPLPGWFAMEDGLVRPRTGVVNLPLATGVALATRADFVARRATAHRLGASVPELVTVSVTARFGGFLIGDYSGTQQVRDAGHLAALLGELPLYGADLRLWLTWPSEPDEQVKLVAQAADLAEITGATVWTPPPGGRAELVGDRRDLRALDAAGGVAAWQAHRPRYADGPSAVDATADGMLVPRSSRQRIVVVADAQATAAPAGSTPDATGPGGTVSAGTASAGTGADGRGAGRPAPGARPTLAAESRRAGRYGPPWLHPGQQVNVATFEAFVPVTGDLERAATEGVPTAELCLVAHLDPRSAPRRTDLLRVRIAPGGAIPVQVLRSHVPARLQYLLGAPDTYLLPAGRLDRVQVREAFRATDEDGLRRVDGLDGGALRIRSAPASASSTGLPHDVTRWPAHGTRRAYALLPARSRGLAPGWLPLSRRRPAPRAGRLLVEVRVPRGRTVDVGATADALAALPLARGRAERLRQAGVDLILTSRSYERVQVDRVHRARDGVWETVPGAAAGPLPVVLRGLQSPPVDSPSTSS
;
A
#
# COMPACT_ATOMS: atom_id res chain seq x y z
N MET A 1 -73.12 33.92 -21.67
CA MET A 1 -73.30 33.74 -23.13
C MET A 1 -72.40 32.60 -23.58
N SER A 2 -73.03 31.53 -24.07
CA SER A 2 -72.54 30.36 -24.83
C SER A 2 -71.29 29.62 -24.30
N SER A 3 -71.35 28.52 -23.54
CA SER A 3 -72.01 27.20 -23.70
C SER A 3 -71.14 26.12 -24.35
N SER A 4 -70.96 25.01 -23.61
CA SER A 4 -70.90 23.61 -24.10
C SER A 4 -69.66 23.27 -24.95
N SER A 5 -69.13 22.05 -25.03
CA SER A 5 -69.46 20.68 -24.67
C SER A 5 -68.11 19.94 -24.82
N GLY A 6 -67.82 18.73 -24.36
CA GLY A 6 -68.61 17.57 -24.03
C GLY A 6 -67.61 16.40 -24.05
N ARG A 7 -67.67 15.53 -23.04
CA ARG A 7 -66.95 14.26 -23.07
C ARG A 7 -67.72 13.30 -23.98
N ARG A 8 -67.03 12.51 -24.80
CA ARG A 8 -67.53 11.22 -25.28
C ARG A 8 -66.41 10.19 -25.43
N TRP A 9 -66.79 8.98 -25.06
CA TRP A 9 -66.03 7.74 -24.98
C TRP A 9 -65.89 7.04 -26.34
N GLY A 10 -64.91 6.14 -26.46
CA GLY A 10 -64.77 5.14 -27.54
C GLY A 10 -63.32 4.67 -27.71
N VAL A 11 -62.84 3.70 -26.92
CA VAL A 11 -62.75 2.25 -27.22
C VAL A 11 -61.77 1.88 -28.35
N GLY A 12 -60.77 1.07 -27.99
CA GLY A 12 -60.22 0.02 -28.86
C GLY A 12 -58.78 0.23 -29.35
N GLY A 13 -57.87 -0.66 -28.95
CA GLY A 13 -56.60 -0.81 -29.67
C GLY A 13 -55.42 -1.25 -28.82
N THR A 14 -55.45 -2.48 -28.32
CA THR A 14 -54.24 -3.22 -27.94
C THR A 14 -53.29 -3.29 -29.13
N LYS A 15 -52.03 -2.83 -28.96
CA LYS A 15 -50.85 -3.44 -29.56
C LYS A 15 -49.63 -3.15 -28.69
N ALA A 16 -49.34 -4.14 -27.85
CA ALA A 16 -47.99 -4.39 -27.38
C ALA A 16 -47.09 -4.66 -28.59
N GLY A 17 -45.86 -4.14 -28.56
CA GLY A 17 -44.79 -4.63 -29.44
C GLY A 17 -44.07 -3.58 -30.28
N THR A 18 -43.55 -2.51 -29.66
CA THR A 18 -42.35 -1.77 -30.13
C THR A 18 -41.99 -0.69 -29.10
N ALA A 19 -41.38 -1.08 -27.98
CA ALA A 19 -40.82 -0.13 -27.01
C ALA A 19 -39.57 -0.66 -26.31
N VAL A 20 -38.96 -1.73 -26.82
CA VAL A 20 -37.75 -2.36 -26.24
C VAL A 20 -36.51 -2.20 -27.14
N THR A 21 -36.64 -1.53 -28.30
CA THR A 21 -35.54 -1.41 -29.27
C THR A 21 -35.05 0.02 -29.52
N GLU A 22 -35.74 1.06 -29.02
CA GLU A 22 -35.30 2.47 -29.20
C GLU A 22 -34.64 3.12 -27.98
N LEU A 23 -34.68 2.49 -26.80
CA LEU A 23 -33.93 2.96 -25.62
C LEU A 23 -32.51 2.38 -25.52
N ALA A 24 -32.12 1.50 -26.46
CA ALA A 24 -30.78 0.90 -26.54
C ALA A 24 -29.82 1.64 -27.50
N GLN A 25 -30.27 2.68 -28.22
CA GLN A 25 -29.44 3.41 -29.19
C GLN A 25 -29.08 4.85 -28.80
N ALA A 26 -29.55 5.37 -27.65
CA ALA A 26 -29.28 6.75 -27.23
C ALA A 26 -28.15 6.94 -26.18
N VAL A 27 -27.34 5.91 -25.89
CA VAL A 27 -26.19 6.00 -24.96
C VAL A 27 -24.83 5.67 -25.62
N GLY A 28 -24.83 5.39 -26.93
CA GLY A 28 -23.60 5.18 -27.71
C GLY A 28 -23.07 6.50 -28.26
N GLY A 29 -22.09 7.11 -27.59
CA GLY A 29 -21.35 8.26 -28.16
C GLY A 29 -20.95 9.35 -27.18
N ARG A 30 -20.59 9.04 -25.93
CA ARG A 30 -19.96 10.06 -25.04
C ARG A 30 -18.45 10.09 -25.29
N GLY A 31 -18.00 11.17 -25.92
CA GLY A 31 -16.67 11.38 -26.49
C GLY A 31 -15.48 11.12 -25.57
N ILE A 32 -14.71 10.10 -25.93
CA ILE A 32 -13.33 9.86 -25.49
C ILE A 32 -12.39 9.72 -26.72
N ASP A 33 -12.92 9.61 -27.95
CA ASP A 33 -12.13 9.58 -29.20
C ASP A 33 -11.78 10.97 -29.76
N ARG A 34 -12.01 12.05 -29.02
CA ARG A 34 -11.49 13.35 -29.44
C ARG A 34 -10.03 13.44 -29.02
N VAL A 35 -9.13 13.37 -30.01
CA VAL A 35 -7.78 13.92 -29.90
C VAL A 35 -7.91 15.25 -29.16
N PRO A 36 -7.21 15.44 -28.03
CA PRO A 36 -7.37 16.66 -27.26
C PRO A 36 -7.10 17.87 -28.16
N ARG A 37 -7.94 18.92 -28.05
CA ARG A 37 -7.62 20.19 -28.69
C ARG A 37 -6.27 20.65 -28.12
N THR A 38 -5.26 20.63 -28.96
CA THR A 38 -3.87 20.86 -28.57
C THR A 38 -3.37 22.12 -29.24
N GLY A 39 -2.82 23.03 -28.44
CA GLY A 39 -2.12 24.21 -28.91
C GLY A 39 -0.62 23.94 -29.04
N ARG A 40 0.08 24.81 -29.77
CA ARG A 40 1.52 24.98 -29.56
C ARG A 40 1.75 25.38 -28.10
N PHE A 41 2.82 24.88 -27.50
CA PHE A 41 3.15 25.23 -26.12
C PHE A 41 3.37 26.75 -25.97
N ASP A 42 2.59 27.40 -25.10
CA ASP A 42 2.74 28.80 -24.71
C ASP A 42 3.09 28.88 -23.21
N PRO A 43 4.34 29.24 -22.83
CA PRO A 43 4.75 29.29 -21.43
C PRO A 43 3.91 30.25 -20.57
N ARG A 44 3.24 31.24 -21.17
CA ARG A 44 2.41 32.23 -20.44
C ARG A 44 1.09 31.65 -19.95
N ARG A 45 0.57 30.64 -20.64
CA ARG A 45 -0.69 29.96 -20.31
C ARG A 45 -0.49 28.62 -19.62
N HIS A 46 0.77 28.25 -19.39
CA HIS A 46 1.15 26.97 -18.83
C HIS A 46 0.88 26.89 -17.33
N ARG A 47 0.21 25.82 -16.91
CA ARG A 47 -0.03 25.52 -15.51
C ARG A 47 1.24 24.98 -14.87
N ARG A 48 1.78 25.74 -13.92
CA ARG A 48 2.83 25.25 -13.03
C ARG A 48 2.28 24.18 -12.10
N VAL A 49 3.05 23.11 -11.94
CA VAL A 49 2.79 22.07 -10.96
C VAL A 49 3.63 22.39 -9.72
N PRO A 50 3.04 22.52 -8.51
CA PRO A 50 3.81 22.79 -7.30
C PRO A 50 4.92 21.75 -7.08
N GLY A 51 6.13 22.22 -6.76
CA GLY A 51 7.30 21.36 -6.56
C GLY A 51 8.01 20.91 -7.84
N LEU A 52 7.57 21.37 -9.02
CA LEU A 52 8.12 21.00 -10.32
C LEU A 52 8.50 22.26 -11.11
N LEU A 53 9.80 22.41 -11.39
CA LEU A 53 10.31 23.44 -12.27
C LEU A 53 10.19 23.01 -13.74
N ASP A 54 9.48 23.80 -14.53
CA ASP A 54 9.38 23.59 -15.97
C ASP A 54 10.45 24.38 -16.71
N LEU A 55 11.37 23.69 -17.38
CA LEU A 55 12.44 24.30 -18.17
C LEU A 55 12.21 24.07 -19.67
N TRP A 56 12.01 25.14 -20.42
CA TRP A 56 11.81 25.08 -21.87
C TRP A 56 13.13 25.11 -22.63
N LEU A 57 13.41 24.06 -23.39
CA LEU A 57 14.56 23.95 -24.27
C LEU A 57 14.11 23.67 -25.72
N VAL A 58 14.92 24.08 -26.69
CA VAL A 58 14.76 23.80 -28.12
C VAL A 58 15.98 23.05 -28.64
N CYS A 59 15.87 22.41 -29.80
CA CYS A 59 17.02 21.84 -30.50
C CYS A 59 17.82 22.96 -31.18
N GLY A 60 19.02 23.25 -30.68
CA GLY A 60 20.01 24.13 -31.27
C GLY A 60 20.94 23.42 -32.27
N PRO A 61 22.09 24.03 -32.62
CA PRO A 61 23.06 23.47 -33.55
C PRO A 61 23.46 22.04 -33.19
N ARG A 62 23.55 21.18 -34.21
CA ARG A 62 23.86 19.74 -34.08
C ARG A 62 22.84 18.97 -33.23
N GLY A 63 21.63 19.51 -33.10
CA GLY A 63 20.53 18.89 -32.36
C GLY A 63 20.68 18.93 -30.85
N ARG A 64 21.60 19.73 -30.28
CA ARG A 64 21.79 19.82 -28.83
C ARG A 64 20.74 20.73 -28.16
N PRO A 65 20.39 20.52 -26.88
CA PRO A 65 19.47 21.42 -26.18
C PRO A 65 20.03 22.84 -26.09
N ALA A 66 19.20 23.85 -26.33
CA ALA A 66 19.51 25.27 -26.23
C ALA A 66 18.31 26.05 -25.67
N LEU A 67 18.52 27.29 -25.23
CA LEU A 67 17.41 28.15 -24.82
C LEU A 67 16.69 28.71 -26.05
N PRO A 68 15.35 28.87 -26.00
CA PRO A 68 14.62 29.53 -27.08
C PRO A 68 15.12 30.94 -27.42
N THR A 69 15.66 31.67 -26.42
CA THR A 69 16.21 33.02 -26.58
C THR A 69 17.64 33.05 -27.12
N GLU A 70 18.38 31.94 -27.01
CA GLU A 70 19.76 31.79 -27.47
C GLU A 70 19.93 30.44 -28.20
N PRO A 71 19.21 30.20 -29.31
CA PRO A 71 19.15 28.86 -29.93
C PRO A 71 20.50 28.39 -30.49
N ASP A 72 21.40 29.33 -30.84
CA ASP A 72 22.73 29.02 -31.38
C ASP A 72 23.75 28.63 -30.30
N ARG A 73 23.39 28.74 -29.02
CA ARG A 73 24.25 28.40 -27.88
C ARG A 73 23.80 27.09 -27.23
N PRO A 74 24.39 25.94 -27.61
CA PRO A 74 24.04 24.67 -27.00
C PRO A 74 24.43 24.65 -25.52
N LEU A 75 23.59 24.01 -24.72
CA LEU A 75 23.82 23.80 -23.30
C LEU A 75 24.38 22.40 -23.05
N ASP A 76 25.33 22.31 -22.14
CA ASP A 76 25.77 21.07 -21.50
C ASP A 76 25.05 20.87 -20.15
N ALA A 77 25.29 19.72 -19.50
CA ALA A 77 24.64 19.41 -18.24
C ALA A 77 24.93 20.43 -17.12
N PRO A 78 26.19 20.88 -16.89
CA PRO A 78 26.47 21.94 -15.93
C PRO A 78 25.70 23.24 -16.20
N ALA A 79 25.65 23.70 -17.46
CA ALA A 79 24.92 24.91 -17.82
C ALA A 79 23.41 24.78 -17.58
N VAL A 80 22.82 23.61 -17.87
CA VAL A 80 21.41 23.33 -17.55
C VAL A 80 21.18 23.31 -16.03
N ALA A 81 22.02 22.63 -15.26
CA ALA A 81 21.90 22.56 -13.81
C ALA A 81 22.02 23.94 -13.16
N ASP A 82 22.96 24.77 -13.61
CA ASP A 82 23.11 26.14 -13.13
C ASP A 82 21.91 27.01 -13.49
N LEU A 83 21.31 26.80 -14.66
CA LEU A 83 20.08 27.48 -15.02
C LEU A 83 18.92 27.10 -14.10
N VAL A 84 18.78 25.81 -13.78
CA VAL A 84 17.78 25.32 -12.82
C VAL A 84 17.98 25.98 -11.45
N ARG A 85 19.20 25.96 -10.91
CA ARG A 85 19.52 26.57 -9.60
C ARG A 85 19.22 28.07 -9.53
N ARG A 86 19.37 28.80 -10.65
CA ARG A 86 19.05 30.23 -10.71
C ARG A 86 17.55 30.54 -10.83
N THR A 87 16.75 29.59 -11.30
CA THR A 87 15.35 29.82 -11.70
C THR A 87 14.31 29.14 -10.82
N GLY A 88 14.64 28.00 -10.23
CA GLY A 88 13.74 27.21 -9.36
C GLY A 88 14.12 27.24 -7.90
N ASP A 89 13.28 26.60 -7.07
CA ASP A 89 13.63 26.29 -5.69
C ASP A 89 14.64 25.12 -5.67
N ALA A 90 15.52 25.10 -4.68
CA ALA A 90 16.48 24.02 -4.47
C ALA A 90 15.81 22.68 -4.13
N ALA A 91 14.50 22.67 -3.86
CA ALA A 91 13.73 21.45 -3.61
C ALA A 91 12.89 20.98 -4.81
N ASP A 92 12.89 21.70 -5.93
CA ASP A 92 12.07 21.37 -7.11
C ASP A 92 12.69 20.26 -7.97
N ASP A 93 11.85 19.32 -8.44
CA ASP A 93 12.21 18.40 -9.50
C ASP A 93 12.10 19.17 -10.82
N VAL A 94 12.76 18.70 -11.87
CA VAL A 94 12.79 19.44 -13.13
C VAL A 94 11.98 18.69 -14.18
N ARG A 95 11.18 19.40 -14.98
CA ARG A 95 10.59 18.87 -16.20
C ARG A 95 11.11 19.65 -17.39
N ILE A 96 11.84 18.95 -18.27
CA ILE A 96 12.37 19.50 -19.51
C ILE A 96 11.28 19.48 -20.57
N LEU A 97 10.84 20.66 -20.95
CA LEU A 97 9.87 20.87 -22.02
C LEU A 97 10.61 20.97 -23.35
N ALA A 98 11.11 19.86 -23.86
CA ALA A 98 11.66 19.73 -25.21
C ALA A 98 10.98 18.59 -25.97
N ASP A 99 10.79 18.74 -27.28
CA ASP A 99 10.39 17.62 -28.14
C ASP A 99 11.52 16.58 -28.19
N ASP A 100 11.18 15.29 -28.31
CA ASP A 100 12.14 14.19 -28.35
C ASP A 100 13.21 14.23 -27.22
N GLY A 101 12.82 14.59 -26.00
CA GLY A 101 13.74 14.84 -24.88
C GLY A 101 14.61 13.63 -24.52
N ALA A 102 14.11 12.42 -24.74
CA ALA A 102 14.81 11.17 -24.50
C ALA A 102 16.08 11.00 -25.37
N ARG A 103 16.20 11.69 -26.52
CA ARG A 103 17.44 11.73 -27.31
C ARG A 103 18.63 12.32 -26.58
N HIS A 104 18.37 13.03 -25.49
CA HIS A 104 19.37 13.66 -24.63
C HIS A 104 19.37 13.04 -23.22
N ALA A 105 18.92 11.80 -23.08
CA ALA A 105 18.82 11.13 -21.79
C ALA A 105 20.14 11.12 -21.01
N ASP A 106 21.29 10.92 -21.67
CA ASP A 106 22.61 10.92 -21.00
C ASP A 106 22.91 12.29 -20.36
N LEU A 107 22.70 13.37 -21.12
CA LEU A 107 22.89 14.75 -20.65
C LEU A 107 21.95 15.05 -19.49
N PHE A 108 20.66 14.70 -19.60
CA PHE A 108 19.69 14.99 -18.55
C PHE A 108 19.81 14.08 -17.33
N THR A 109 20.40 12.89 -17.48
CA THR A 109 20.80 12.03 -16.36
C THR A 109 21.96 12.64 -15.59
N GLU A 110 22.94 13.23 -16.30
CA GLU A 110 24.01 14.00 -15.66
C GLU A 110 23.45 15.23 -14.92
N VAL A 111 22.49 15.95 -15.52
CA VAL A 111 21.76 17.04 -14.84
C VAL A 111 21.08 16.54 -13.57
N ALA A 112 20.39 15.40 -13.61
CA ALA A 112 19.78 14.79 -12.43
C ALA A 112 20.83 14.51 -11.33
N GLY A 113 22.00 13.99 -11.73
CA GLY A 113 23.16 13.79 -10.84
C GLY A 113 23.66 15.08 -10.19
N LEU A 114 23.87 16.15 -10.98
CA LEU A 114 24.36 17.44 -10.50
C LEU A 114 23.36 18.16 -9.58
N LEU A 115 22.07 17.93 -9.78
CA LEU A 115 21.00 18.53 -8.98
C LEU A 115 20.65 17.69 -7.75
N GLY A 116 20.83 16.36 -7.80
CA GLY A 116 20.31 15.46 -6.78
C GLY A 116 18.78 15.29 -6.82
N HIS A 117 18.15 15.66 -7.95
CA HIS A 117 16.70 15.66 -8.15
C HIS A 117 16.27 14.82 -9.35
N ASP A 118 15.00 14.44 -9.40
CA ASP A 118 14.43 13.77 -10.56
C ASP A 118 14.25 14.76 -11.72
N VAL A 119 14.55 14.31 -12.93
CA VAL A 119 14.38 15.07 -14.17
C VAL A 119 13.41 14.34 -15.09
N LEU A 120 12.30 14.99 -15.44
CA LEU A 120 11.28 14.47 -16.34
C LEU A 120 11.56 14.95 -17.76
N VAL A 121 11.60 14.02 -18.72
CA VAL A 121 11.80 14.32 -20.15
C VAL A 121 10.70 13.69 -20.99
N SER A 122 10.42 14.27 -22.15
CA SER A 122 9.50 13.66 -23.11
C SER A 122 10.13 12.42 -23.76
N PRO A 123 9.36 11.38 -24.11
CA PRO A 123 9.88 10.21 -24.82
C PRO A 123 10.37 10.54 -26.25
N ASP A 124 11.10 9.61 -26.85
CA ASP A 124 11.42 9.66 -28.27
C ASP A 124 10.14 9.57 -29.12
N GLY A 125 10.08 10.36 -30.19
CA GLY A 125 8.91 10.47 -31.07
C GLY A 125 7.81 11.37 -30.52
N ALA A 126 8.04 12.10 -29.43
CA ALA A 126 7.03 12.93 -28.78
C ALA A 126 7.12 14.41 -29.19
N ASP A 127 5.94 15.01 -29.43
CA ASP A 127 5.72 16.45 -29.49
C ASP A 127 5.09 16.93 -28.18
N ILE A 128 5.67 17.94 -27.54
CA ILE A 128 5.04 18.56 -26.36
C ILE A 128 3.96 19.54 -26.80
N ARG A 129 2.75 19.32 -26.30
CA ARG A 129 1.58 20.15 -26.55
C ARG A 129 0.95 20.64 -25.26
N GLN A 130 0.09 21.66 -25.39
CA GLN A 130 -0.72 22.16 -24.28
C GLN A 130 -2.16 21.68 -24.40
N VAL A 131 -2.71 21.21 -23.28
CA VAL A 131 -4.06 20.64 -23.22
C VAL A 131 -4.84 21.15 -22.00
N LEU A 132 -6.11 21.46 -22.20
CA LEU A 132 -7.02 21.79 -21.11
C LEU A 132 -7.39 20.50 -20.36
N ALA A 133 -7.02 20.38 -19.07
CA ALA A 133 -7.34 19.20 -18.29
C ALA A 133 -8.78 19.28 -17.75
N GLY A 134 -9.73 18.61 -18.43
CA GLY A 134 -11.07 18.34 -17.89
C GLY A 134 -12.24 18.96 -18.68
N ARG A 135 -13.38 18.27 -18.62
CA ARG A 135 -14.64 18.53 -19.33
C ARG A 135 -15.33 19.82 -18.83
N ALA A 136 -15.04 20.96 -19.42
CA ALA A 136 -16.01 22.03 -19.60
C ALA A 136 -15.72 22.71 -20.95
N PRO A 137 -16.56 22.52 -21.98
CA PRO A 137 -16.33 23.09 -23.30
C PRO A 137 -16.37 24.64 -23.33
N ASP A 138 -16.84 25.28 -22.24
CA ASP A 138 -17.04 26.73 -22.16
C ASP A 138 -16.00 27.47 -21.29
N ALA A 139 -14.95 26.80 -20.82
CA ALA A 139 -13.88 27.43 -20.03
C ALA A 139 -12.57 27.53 -20.85
N ASP A 140 -12.58 28.33 -21.92
CA ASP A 140 -11.42 28.54 -22.80
C ASP A 140 -10.22 29.25 -22.13
N ASP A 141 -10.39 29.70 -20.88
CA ASP A 141 -9.39 30.47 -20.11
C ASP A 141 -8.72 29.68 -18.95
N GLY A 142 -8.91 28.37 -18.89
CA GLY A 142 -8.22 27.53 -17.89
C GLY A 142 -6.71 27.38 -18.16
N PRO A 143 -5.87 27.24 -17.12
CA PRO A 143 -4.44 27.03 -17.28
C PRO A 143 -4.16 25.66 -17.96
N LEU A 144 -3.29 25.67 -18.97
CA LEU A 144 -3.04 24.52 -19.85
C LEU A 144 -1.94 23.62 -19.30
N HIS A 145 -2.09 22.31 -19.44
CA HIS A 145 -1.07 21.33 -19.03
C HIS A 145 -0.15 20.96 -20.20
N ALA A 146 1.16 20.88 -19.94
CA ALA A 146 2.11 20.26 -20.87
C ALA A 146 1.89 18.75 -20.94
N LEU A 147 1.82 18.23 -22.16
CA LEU A 147 1.55 16.83 -22.46
C LEU A 147 2.43 16.36 -23.62
N PRO A 148 3.24 15.30 -23.47
CA PRO A 148 3.93 14.69 -24.59
C PRO A 148 2.91 13.84 -25.37
N LEU A 149 2.81 14.10 -26.67
CA LEU A 149 1.99 13.32 -27.59
C LEU A 149 2.89 12.59 -28.57
N ASP A 150 2.62 11.32 -28.81
CA ASP A 150 3.24 10.58 -29.91
C ASP A 150 2.95 11.32 -31.22
N ARG A 151 4.00 11.64 -31.97
CA ARG A 151 3.94 12.50 -33.16
C ARG A 151 3.03 11.92 -34.25
N VAL A 152 2.96 10.59 -34.35
CA VAL A 152 2.23 9.89 -35.40
C VAL A 152 0.79 9.65 -34.99
N THR A 153 0.59 8.99 -33.86
CA THR A 153 -0.73 8.54 -33.37
C THR A 153 -1.48 9.63 -32.62
N ARG A 154 -0.79 10.70 -32.21
CA ARG A 154 -1.32 11.80 -31.37
C ARG A 154 -1.86 11.32 -30.02
N GLN A 155 -1.46 10.13 -29.58
CA GLN A 155 -1.82 9.60 -28.28
C GLN A 155 -0.91 10.17 -27.19
N PRO A 156 -1.43 10.43 -25.98
CA PRO A 156 -0.60 10.83 -24.84
C PRO A 156 0.45 9.77 -24.51
N MET A 157 1.67 10.22 -24.26
CA MET A 157 2.77 9.38 -23.76
C MET A 157 3.13 9.80 -22.33
N ASP A 158 3.60 8.86 -21.51
CA ASP A 158 4.06 9.17 -20.16
C ASP A 158 5.47 9.79 -20.21
N TRP A 159 5.74 10.76 -19.34
CA TRP A 159 7.09 11.32 -19.17
C TRP A 159 8.06 10.26 -18.69
N LEU A 160 9.30 10.31 -19.20
CA LEU A 160 10.39 9.50 -18.67
C LEU A 160 10.99 10.21 -17.45
N VAL A 161 11.17 9.48 -16.35
CA VAL A 161 11.81 9.99 -15.13
C VAL A 161 13.26 9.54 -15.12
N LEU A 162 14.17 10.48 -15.26
CA LEU A 162 15.61 10.29 -15.11
C LEU A 162 15.97 10.62 -13.66
N GLN A 163 16.60 9.67 -12.97
CA GLN A 163 16.98 9.80 -11.57
C GLN A 163 18.49 10.05 -11.46
N PRO A 164 18.97 10.68 -10.37
CA PRO A 164 20.41 10.79 -10.12
C PRO A 164 21.02 9.39 -10.10
N PRO A 165 22.11 9.10 -10.86
CA PRO A 165 22.63 7.74 -11.03
C PRO A 165 22.90 6.99 -9.71
N ASP A 166 23.51 7.66 -8.74
CA ASP A 166 23.85 7.07 -7.43
C ASP A 166 22.64 6.87 -6.50
N LEU A 167 21.49 7.43 -6.87
CA LEU A 167 20.23 7.41 -6.11
C LEU A 167 19.09 6.76 -6.90
N ALA A 168 19.39 6.11 -8.02
CA ALA A 168 18.41 5.50 -8.88
C ALA A 168 17.77 4.27 -8.20
N THR A 169 16.43 4.20 -8.22
CA THR A 169 15.64 3.14 -7.62
C THR A 169 14.34 2.90 -8.40
N PRO A 170 13.76 1.69 -8.32
CA PRO A 170 12.43 1.43 -8.85
C PRO A 170 11.29 2.02 -7.98
N LEU A 171 11.61 2.67 -6.85
CA LEU A 171 10.60 3.22 -5.96
C LEU A 171 9.91 4.46 -6.59
N PRO A 172 8.64 4.72 -6.23
CA PRO A 172 7.89 5.83 -6.81
C PRO A 172 8.56 7.18 -6.55
N GLY A 173 8.48 8.09 -7.54
CA GLY A 173 8.86 9.49 -7.41
C GLY A 173 7.82 10.37 -6.72
N TRP A 174 8.14 11.65 -6.55
CA TRP A 174 7.24 12.65 -5.95
C TRP A 174 5.96 12.83 -6.75
N PHE A 175 6.10 12.76 -8.07
CA PHE A 175 5.02 12.89 -9.03
C PHE A 175 4.54 11.51 -9.51
N ALA A 176 3.26 11.45 -9.86
CA ALA A 176 2.66 10.36 -10.61
C ALA A 176 2.42 10.82 -12.06
N MET A 177 2.57 9.88 -12.99
CA MET A 177 2.40 10.09 -14.42
C MET A 177 1.17 9.29 -14.83
N GLU A 178 0.14 9.98 -15.27
CA GLU A 178 -1.12 9.37 -15.69
C GLU A 178 -1.55 9.99 -17.01
N ASP A 179 -1.55 9.19 -18.08
CA ASP A 179 -1.89 9.61 -19.43
C ASP A 179 -1.08 10.83 -19.88
N GLY A 180 0.24 10.82 -19.61
CA GLY A 180 1.15 11.93 -19.88
C GLY A 180 1.00 13.17 -19.00
N LEU A 181 0.02 13.21 -18.09
CA LEU A 181 -0.09 14.29 -17.12
C LEU A 181 0.80 14.02 -15.91
N VAL A 182 1.57 15.03 -15.53
CA VAL A 182 2.33 15.04 -14.27
C VAL A 182 1.43 15.57 -13.17
N ARG A 183 1.24 14.77 -12.12
CA ARG A 183 0.45 15.14 -10.95
C ARG A 183 1.26 14.93 -9.69
N PRO A 184 1.25 15.86 -8.73
CA PRO A 184 1.80 15.57 -7.42
C PRO A 184 0.99 14.42 -6.83
N ARG A 185 1.67 13.49 -6.14
CA ARG A 185 0.96 12.53 -5.31
C ARG A 185 0.21 13.29 -4.19
N THR A 186 -0.64 12.60 -3.45
CA THR A 186 -1.46 13.23 -2.40
C THR A 186 -1.27 12.51 -1.07
N GLY A 187 -1.43 13.25 0.02
CA GLY A 187 -1.29 12.73 1.37
C GLY A 187 0.16 12.76 1.87
N VAL A 188 0.40 12.06 2.98
CA VAL A 188 1.72 11.98 3.62
C VAL A 188 2.73 11.34 2.67
N VAL A 189 3.94 11.89 2.64
CA VAL A 189 5.04 11.33 1.85
C VAL A 189 5.55 10.07 2.53
N ASN A 190 5.12 8.93 2.02
CA ASN A 190 5.57 7.62 2.43
C ASN A 190 6.27 6.89 1.28
N LEU A 191 7.38 6.25 1.64
CA LEU A 191 8.18 5.38 0.80
C LEU A 191 8.13 3.97 1.38
N PRO A 192 7.92 2.96 0.55
CA PRO A 192 7.89 1.59 1.05
C PRO A 192 9.25 1.12 1.55
N LEU A 193 9.23 0.42 2.67
CA LEU A 193 10.34 -0.42 3.13
C LEU A 193 9.95 -1.88 3.00
N ALA A 194 10.93 -2.78 3.03
CA ALA A 194 10.69 -4.21 2.96
C ALA A 194 9.78 -4.70 4.11
N THR A 195 9.97 -4.13 5.31
CA THR A 195 9.06 -4.26 6.45
C THR A 195 8.78 -2.88 7.06
N GLY A 196 7.71 -2.22 6.62
CA GLY A 196 7.25 -0.94 7.17
C GLY A 196 7.31 0.23 6.18
N VAL A 197 7.67 1.43 6.66
CA VAL A 197 7.53 2.67 5.88
C VAL A 197 8.61 3.68 6.21
N ALA A 198 9.12 4.38 5.20
CA ALA A 198 9.96 5.56 5.36
C ALA A 198 9.13 6.82 5.10
N LEU A 199 9.02 7.68 6.10
CA LEU A 199 8.45 9.01 5.97
C LEU A 199 9.55 9.94 5.43
N ALA A 200 9.17 10.79 4.47
CA ALA A 200 10.08 11.77 3.89
C ALA A 200 9.46 13.16 3.90
N THR A 201 10.29 14.14 3.61
CA THR A 201 9.90 15.51 3.29
C THR A 201 10.29 15.81 1.86
N ARG A 202 9.91 16.98 1.34
CA ARG A 202 10.35 17.38 -0.01
C ARG A 202 11.88 17.43 -0.10
N ALA A 203 12.53 17.99 0.91
CA ALA A 203 13.96 18.26 0.92
C ALA A 203 14.84 17.00 0.90
N ASP A 204 14.38 15.91 1.52
CA ASP A 204 15.16 14.67 1.62
C ASP A 204 14.60 13.51 0.81
N PHE A 205 13.54 13.73 0.01
CA PHE A 205 12.79 12.66 -0.67
C PHE A 205 13.69 11.74 -1.50
N VAL A 206 14.54 12.29 -2.38
CA VAL A 206 15.36 11.50 -3.31
C VAL A 206 16.39 10.66 -2.56
N ALA A 207 17.08 11.26 -1.60
CA ALA A 207 18.03 10.55 -0.73
C ALA A 207 17.32 9.48 0.13
N ARG A 208 16.15 9.81 0.70
CA ARG A 208 15.34 8.89 1.50
C ARG A 208 14.80 7.73 0.68
N ARG A 209 14.43 7.96 -0.58
CA ARG A 209 14.00 6.93 -1.53
C ARG A 209 15.14 5.96 -1.84
N ALA A 210 16.33 6.49 -2.12
CA ALA A 210 17.53 5.67 -2.33
C ALA A 210 17.87 4.82 -1.10
N THR A 211 17.88 5.42 0.10
CA THR A 211 18.20 4.70 1.33
C THR A 211 17.13 3.67 1.69
N ALA A 212 15.84 3.99 1.49
CA ALA A 212 14.72 3.07 1.67
C ALA A 212 14.85 1.83 0.78
N HIS A 213 15.22 1.99 -0.49
CA HIS A 213 15.42 0.88 -1.43
C HIS A 213 16.58 -0.04 -1.04
N ARG A 214 17.63 0.51 -0.40
CA ARG A 214 18.79 -0.28 0.03
C ARG A 214 18.53 -1.11 1.29
N LEU A 215 17.52 -0.78 2.09
CA LEU A 215 17.16 -1.55 3.28
C LEU A 215 16.49 -2.88 2.89
N GLY A 216 17.02 -3.99 3.41
CA GLY A 216 16.48 -5.33 3.22
C GLY A 216 15.46 -5.72 4.29
N ALA A 217 14.83 -6.89 4.11
CA ALA A 217 13.98 -7.54 5.12
C ALA A 217 14.80 -8.56 5.94
N SER A 218 15.74 -8.09 6.76
CA SER A 218 16.58 -8.97 7.59
C SER A 218 15.78 -9.67 8.69
N VAL A 219 14.79 -8.98 9.26
CA VAL A 219 13.92 -9.47 10.33
C VAL A 219 12.45 -9.25 9.95
N PRO A 220 11.73 -10.29 9.46
CA PRO A 220 10.36 -10.17 8.96
C PRO A 220 9.35 -9.64 9.98
N GLU A 221 9.54 -9.97 11.25
CA GLU A 221 8.66 -9.58 12.37
C GLU A 221 8.92 -8.15 12.87
N LEU A 222 10.02 -7.52 12.41
CA LEU A 222 10.42 -6.17 12.81
C LEU A 222 9.87 -5.15 11.81
N VAL A 223 8.92 -4.33 12.25
CA VAL A 223 8.44 -3.20 11.46
C VAL A 223 9.45 -2.05 11.59
N THR A 224 9.96 -1.54 10.48
CA THR A 224 10.85 -0.37 10.47
C THR A 224 10.06 0.87 10.04
N VAL A 225 10.19 1.95 10.81
CA VAL A 225 9.69 3.28 10.44
C VAL A 225 10.85 4.24 10.35
N SER A 226 11.15 4.71 9.15
CA SER A 226 12.10 5.82 8.99
C SER A 226 11.38 7.14 9.15
N VAL A 227 11.90 8.00 10.03
CA VAL A 227 11.28 9.29 10.32
C VAL A 227 12.36 10.27 10.74
N THR A 228 12.21 11.53 10.34
CA THR A 228 13.08 12.61 10.79
C THR A 228 12.54 13.15 12.11
N ALA A 229 13.40 13.27 13.12
CA ALA A 229 13.04 13.90 14.39
C ALA A 229 13.54 15.35 14.43
N ARG A 230 12.70 16.28 14.90
CA ARG A 230 13.02 17.69 15.12
C ARG A 230 12.16 18.28 16.22
N PHE A 231 12.68 19.23 16.99
CA PHE A 231 11.95 19.93 18.04
C PHE A 231 11.29 18.97 19.05
N GLY A 232 11.96 17.84 19.32
CA GLY A 232 11.46 16.78 20.21
C GLY A 232 10.27 15.97 19.70
N GLY A 233 9.91 16.08 18.41
CA GLY A 233 8.83 15.31 17.77
C GLY A 233 9.21 14.75 16.41
N PHE A 234 8.22 14.28 15.66
CA PHE A 234 8.37 13.61 14.37
C PHE A 234 7.98 14.54 13.22
N LEU A 235 8.92 14.82 12.30
CA LEU A 235 8.67 15.65 11.12
C LEU A 235 7.95 14.81 10.05
N ILE A 236 6.74 15.22 9.71
CA ILE A 236 5.90 14.56 8.70
C ILE A 236 5.66 15.54 7.55
N GLY A 237 6.06 15.14 6.34
CA GLY A 237 5.79 15.86 5.10
C GLY A 237 4.56 15.31 4.36
N ASP A 238 3.96 16.14 3.53
CA ASP A 238 2.99 15.72 2.52
C ASP A 238 3.45 16.07 1.10
N TYR A 239 2.82 15.44 0.11
CA TYR A 239 3.18 15.64 -1.30
C TYR A 239 2.81 17.02 -1.86
N SER A 240 2.16 17.89 -1.06
CA SER A 240 2.00 19.31 -1.41
C SER A 240 3.22 20.15 -1.04
N GLY A 241 4.22 19.54 -0.39
CA GLY A 241 5.44 20.19 0.08
C GLY A 241 5.31 20.76 1.48
N THR A 242 4.16 20.58 2.16
CA THR A 242 4.03 21.04 3.55
C THR A 242 4.66 20.02 4.49
N GLN A 243 5.20 20.51 5.61
CA GLN A 243 5.80 19.67 6.64
C GLN A 243 5.47 20.20 8.02
N GLN A 244 5.25 19.29 8.97
CA GLN A 244 4.88 19.64 10.34
C GLN A 244 5.51 18.67 11.33
N VAL A 245 5.99 19.19 12.46
CA VAL A 245 6.40 18.37 13.60
C VAL A 245 5.16 17.92 14.34
N ARG A 246 5.08 16.62 14.60
CA ARG A 246 3.93 15.97 15.22
C ARG A 246 4.36 15.09 16.39
N ASP A 247 3.41 14.85 17.27
CA ASP A 247 3.56 13.95 18.42
C ASP A 247 3.40 12.47 18.03
N ALA A 248 3.59 11.61 19.03
CA ALA A 248 3.45 10.17 18.97
C ALA A 248 2.05 9.71 18.55
N GLY A 249 0.99 10.41 19.00
CA GLY A 249 -0.39 10.05 18.66
C GLY A 249 -0.70 10.26 17.19
N HIS A 250 -0.19 11.34 16.60
CA HIS A 250 -0.28 11.58 15.16
C HIS A 250 0.54 10.57 14.36
N LEU A 251 1.76 10.26 14.79
CA LEU A 251 2.57 9.23 14.13
C LEU A 251 1.88 7.86 14.21
N ALA A 252 1.40 7.44 15.37
CA ALA A 252 0.65 6.19 15.55
C ALA A 252 -0.59 6.13 14.65
N ALA A 253 -1.30 7.25 14.49
CA ALA A 253 -2.46 7.33 13.60
C ALA A 253 -2.09 7.10 12.13
N LEU A 254 -0.91 7.55 11.68
CA LEU A 254 -0.41 7.29 10.33
C LEU A 254 0.03 5.84 10.14
N LEU A 255 0.63 5.27 11.19
CA LEU A 255 1.08 3.89 11.19
C LEU A 255 -0.06 2.89 11.47
N GLY A 256 -1.29 3.34 11.68
CA GLY A 256 -2.40 2.49 12.09
C GLY A 256 -2.76 1.36 11.10
N GLU A 257 -2.32 1.45 9.85
CA GLU A 257 -2.47 0.39 8.86
C GLU A 257 -1.41 -0.72 8.98
N LEU A 258 -0.37 -0.53 9.81
CA LEU A 258 0.65 -1.52 10.10
C LEU A 258 0.24 -2.42 11.29
N PRO A 259 0.65 -3.69 11.31
CA PRO A 259 0.31 -4.63 12.38
C PRO A 259 1.21 -4.42 13.62
N LEU A 260 1.06 -3.28 14.30
CA LEU A 260 1.97 -2.87 15.38
C LEU A 260 1.65 -3.48 16.76
N TYR A 261 0.41 -3.86 17.02
CA TYR A 261 0.02 -4.33 18.35
C TYR A 261 0.72 -5.64 18.71
N GLY A 262 1.50 -5.63 19.79
CA GLY A 262 2.32 -6.77 20.23
C GLY A 262 3.56 -7.03 19.37
N ALA A 263 3.85 -6.18 18.38
CA ALA A 263 4.99 -6.32 17.50
C ALA A 263 6.22 -5.51 17.99
N ASP A 264 7.34 -5.69 17.29
CA ASP A 264 8.53 -4.85 17.45
C ASP A 264 8.58 -3.79 16.35
N LEU A 265 8.74 -2.53 16.76
CA LEU A 265 8.82 -1.37 15.89
C LEU A 265 10.20 -0.71 16.02
N ARG A 266 11.01 -0.73 14.97
CA ARG A 266 12.30 -0.03 14.90
C ARG A 266 12.14 1.37 14.30
N LEU A 267 12.56 2.40 15.03
CA LEU A 267 12.65 3.76 14.49
C LEU A 267 14.01 4.01 13.86
N TRP A 268 14.01 4.21 12.55
CA TRP A 268 15.18 4.68 11.81
C TRP A 268 15.20 6.22 11.80
N LEU A 269 15.84 6.77 12.81
CA LEU A 269 15.98 8.21 13.02
C LEU A 269 17.40 8.61 13.43
N THR A 270 17.66 9.90 13.34
CA THR A 270 18.79 10.58 13.98
C THR A 270 18.22 11.42 15.10
N TRP A 271 18.76 11.29 16.32
CA TRP A 271 18.31 12.09 17.44
C TRP A 271 18.72 13.55 17.26
N PRO A 272 17.91 14.50 17.75
CA PRO A 272 18.32 15.90 17.82
C PRO A 272 19.54 16.07 18.74
N SER A 273 20.39 17.04 18.43
CA SER A 273 21.61 17.31 19.22
C SER A 273 21.30 17.96 20.58
N GLU A 274 20.19 18.68 20.69
CA GLU A 274 19.80 19.40 21.89
C GLU A 274 19.23 18.47 22.99
N PRO A 275 19.77 18.48 24.22
CA PRO A 275 19.33 17.58 25.29
C PRO A 275 17.83 17.69 25.63
N ASP A 276 17.27 18.90 25.65
CA ASP A 276 15.84 19.11 25.93
C ASP A 276 14.94 18.49 24.86
N GLU A 277 15.38 18.51 23.60
CA GLU A 277 14.67 17.84 22.51
C GLU A 277 14.80 16.33 22.61
N GLN A 278 15.95 15.81 23.06
CA GLN A 278 16.13 14.38 23.32
C GLN A 278 15.19 13.91 24.43
N VAL A 279 15.09 14.62 25.55
CA VAL A 279 14.16 14.26 26.64
C VAL A 279 12.72 14.20 26.13
N LYS A 280 12.30 15.19 25.33
CA LYS A 280 10.96 15.21 24.72
C LYS A 280 10.76 14.01 23.78
N LEU A 281 11.73 13.71 22.92
CA LEU A 281 11.62 12.62 21.96
C LEU A 281 11.65 11.24 22.64
N VAL A 282 12.34 11.08 23.78
CA VAL A 282 12.24 9.88 24.63
C VAL A 282 10.80 9.70 25.12
N ALA A 283 10.17 10.76 25.64
CA ALA A 283 8.77 10.71 26.06
C ALA A 283 7.84 10.36 24.88
N GLN A 284 8.07 10.95 23.70
CA GLN A 284 7.31 10.61 22.50
C GLN A 284 7.50 9.15 22.05
N ALA A 285 8.70 8.58 22.16
CA ALA A 285 8.94 7.17 21.84
C ALA A 285 8.20 6.23 22.81
N ALA A 286 8.18 6.56 24.10
CA ALA A 286 7.42 5.84 25.12
C ALA A 286 5.90 5.94 24.87
N ASP A 287 5.39 7.14 24.59
CA ASP A 287 3.98 7.34 24.25
C ASP A 287 3.59 6.58 22.98
N LEU A 288 4.48 6.53 21.98
CA LEU A 288 4.25 5.75 20.76
C LEU A 288 4.12 4.25 21.07
N ALA A 289 4.96 3.72 21.96
CA ALA A 289 4.87 2.34 22.42
C ALA A 289 3.52 2.05 23.09
N GLU A 290 3.08 2.93 24.00
CA GLU A 290 1.77 2.82 24.68
C GLU A 290 0.59 2.86 23.70
N ILE A 291 0.60 3.80 22.76
CA ILE A 291 -0.53 4.00 21.83
C ILE A 291 -0.61 2.86 20.80
N THR A 292 0.53 2.37 20.32
CA THR A 292 0.56 1.31 19.30
C THR A 292 0.49 -0.09 19.88
N GLY A 293 0.84 -0.26 21.17
CA GLY A 293 1.03 -1.56 21.80
C GLY A 293 2.27 -2.31 21.31
N ALA A 294 3.18 -1.64 20.58
CA ALA A 294 4.43 -2.20 20.09
C ALA A 294 5.57 -1.96 21.08
N THR A 295 6.58 -2.83 21.09
CA THR A 295 7.88 -2.46 21.67
C THR A 295 8.62 -1.58 20.65
N VAL A 296 8.89 -0.34 21.02
CA VAL A 296 9.55 0.64 20.13
C VAL A 296 11.05 0.64 20.40
N TRP A 297 11.84 0.42 19.36
CA TRP A 297 13.30 0.41 19.40
C TRP A 297 13.87 1.69 18.80
N THR A 298 14.71 2.38 19.55
CA THR A 298 15.42 3.59 19.08
C THR A 298 16.93 3.42 19.24
N PRO A 299 17.76 4.13 18.46
CA PRO A 299 19.14 4.35 18.87
C PRO A 299 19.17 5.08 20.23
N PRO A 300 20.29 5.06 20.96
CA PRO A 300 20.41 5.83 22.21
C PRO A 300 20.23 7.34 21.97
N PRO A 301 19.75 8.12 22.96
CA PRO A 301 19.63 9.58 22.89
C PRO A 301 20.92 10.25 22.40
N GLY A 302 20.78 11.21 21.49
CA GLY A 302 21.89 11.88 20.80
C GLY A 302 22.55 11.05 19.69
N GLY A 303 22.23 9.76 19.61
CA GLY A 303 22.75 8.84 18.60
C GLY A 303 21.94 8.82 17.29
N ARG A 304 22.19 7.81 16.45
CA ARG A 304 21.50 7.65 15.16
C ARG A 304 21.44 6.19 14.72
N ALA A 305 20.50 5.89 13.83
CA ALA A 305 20.46 4.63 13.11
C ALA A 305 21.10 4.77 11.72
N GLU A 306 22.07 3.93 11.42
CA GLU A 306 22.85 3.94 10.17
C GLU A 306 22.60 2.65 9.37
N LEU A 307 22.53 2.78 8.04
CA LEU A 307 22.44 1.63 7.14
C LEU A 307 23.82 1.01 6.92
N VAL A 308 23.95 -0.27 7.26
CA VAL A 308 25.13 -1.09 7.06
C VAL A 308 25.06 -1.73 5.66
N GLY A 309 25.85 -1.20 4.73
CA GLY A 309 25.69 -1.41 3.29
C GLY A 309 25.82 -2.86 2.81
N ASP A 310 26.74 -3.63 3.40
CA ASP A 310 26.96 -5.06 3.11
C ASP A 310 25.82 -5.95 3.62
N ARG A 311 25.17 -5.56 4.73
CA ARG A 311 24.09 -6.33 5.37
C ARG A 311 22.68 -5.88 4.98
N ARG A 312 22.57 -4.72 4.33
CA ARG A 312 21.28 -4.07 4.02
C ARG A 312 20.38 -3.95 5.26
N ASP A 313 20.97 -3.63 6.42
CA ASP A 313 20.27 -3.56 7.70
C ASP A 313 20.74 -2.35 8.52
N LEU A 314 20.05 -2.03 9.62
CA LEU A 314 20.33 -0.86 10.44
C LEU A 314 21.12 -1.21 11.69
N ARG A 315 22.12 -0.38 11.97
CA ARG A 315 22.90 -0.37 13.20
C ARG A 315 22.62 0.90 14.00
N ALA A 316 22.47 0.76 15.32
CA ALA A 316 22.43 1.90 16.23
C ALA A 316 23.84 2.39 16.57
N LEU A 317 24.01 3.71 16.52
CA LEU A 317 25.21 4.43 16.92
C LEU A 317 24.86 5.37 18.07
N ASP A 318 25.81 5.61 18.97
CA ASP A 318 25.73 6.64 20.00
C ASP A 318 26.04 8.05 19.46
N ALA A 319 26.01 9.04 20.35
CA ALA A 319 26.28 10.44 20.01
C ALA A 319 27.73 10.68 19.53
N ALA A 320 28.68 9.83 19.93
CA ALA A 320 30.06 9.87 19.46
C ALA A 320 30.26 9.13 18.12
N GLY A 321 29.20 8.51 17.59
CA GLY A 321 29.26 7.66 16.39
C GLY A 321 29.80 6.25 16.65
N GLY A 322 30.01 5.88 17.91
CA GLY A 322 30.36 4.52 18.32
C GLY A 322 29.16 3.58 18.20
N VAL A 323 29.42 2.29 18.02
CA VAL A 323 28.37 1.27 17.96
C VAL A 323 27.73 1.10 19.33
N ALA A 324 26.39 1.10 19.38
CA ALA A 324 25.65 1.01 20.63
C ALA A 324 24.43 0.10 20.50
N ALA A 325 24.01 -0.49 21.62
CA ALA A 325 22.79 -1.29 21.66
C ALA A 325 21.54 -0.41 21.43
N TRP A 326 20.55 -0.97 20.73
CA TRP A 326 19.23 -0.35 20.62
C TRP A 326 18.54 -0.26 21.98
N GLN A 327 17.80 0.81 22.20
CA GLN A 327 16.99 1.03 23.41
C GLN A 327 15.54 0.66 23.16
N ALA A 328 14.95 -0.11 24.06
CA ALA A 328 13.55 -0.54 24.00
C ALA A 328 12.66 0.35 24.87
N HIS A 329 11.58 0.84 24.28
CA HIS A 329 10.45 1.49 24.96
C HIS A 329 9.27 0.52 24.91
N ARG A 330 8.91 -0.06 26.05
CA ARG A 330 7.86 -1.08 26.12
C ARG A 330 6.57 -0.48 26.70
N PRO A 331 5.39 -0.83 26.16
CA PRO A 331 4.14 -0.42 26.76
C PRO A 331 3.94 -1.18 28.07
N ARG A 332 3.27 -0.55 29.05
CA ARG A 332 3.01 -1.13 30.37
C ARG A 332 2.26 -2.47 30.33
N TYR A 333 1.48 -2.70 29.27
CA TYR A 333 0.65 -3.89 29.10
C TYR A 333 1.29 -4.95 28.18
N ALA A 334 2.57 -4.82 27.81
CA ALA A 334 3.24 -5.84 27.02
C ALA A 334 3.45 -7.12 27.84
N ASP A 335 2.77 -8.19 27.44
CA ASP A 335 3.00 -9.53 27.99
C ASP A 335 4.24 -10.18 27.34
N GLY A 336 5.10 -10.80 28.15
CA GLY A 336 6.26 -11.57 27.68
C GLY A 336 7.47 -10.73 27.23
N PRO A 337 8.55 -11.37 26.76
CA PRO A 337 9.72 -10.70 26.20
C PRO A 337 9.49 -10.25 24.74
N SER A 338 10.30 -9.30 24.26
CA SER A 338 10.31 -8.86 22.84
C SER A 338 10.63 -10.01 21.87
N ALA A 339 10.15 -9.94 20.62
CA ALA A 339 10.50 -10.94 19.60
C ALA A 339 11.94 -10.76 19.07
N VAL A 340 12.50 -9.55 19.23
CA VAL A 340 13.90 -9.23 18.88
C VAL A 340 14.76 -8.92 20.11
N ASP A 341 16.08 -9.07 19.94
CA ASP A 341 17.09 -8.67 20.90
C ASP A 341 18.08 -7.69 20.27
N ALA A 342 18.51 -6.70 21.07
CA ALA A 342 19.66 -5.87 20.74
C ALA A 342 20.97 -6.65 20.89
N THR A 343 21.89 -6.46 19.94
CA THR A 343 23.26 -6.99 20.00
C THR A 343 24.25 -5.90 20.42
N ALA A 344 25.42 -6.31 20.89
CA ALA A 344 26.53 -5.39 21.17
C ALA A 344 27.01 -4.66 19.91
N ASP A 345 26.87 -5.29 18.73
CA ASP A 345 27.16 -4.69 17.43
C ASP A 345 26.09 -3.69 16.96
N GLY A 346 25.15 -3.33 17.85
CA GLY A 346 24.10 -2.37 17.57
C GLY A 346 23.07 -2.84 16.55
N MET A 347 22.88 -4.15 16.40
CA MET A 347 21.86 -4.73 15.52
C MET A 347 20.64 -5.19 16.33
N LEU A 348 19.49 -5.33 15.66
CA LEU A 348 18.35 -6.08 16.20
C LEU A 348 18.28 -7.44 15.50
N VAL A 349 18.25 -8.52 16.27
CA VAL A 349 18.19 -9.89 15.74
C VAL A 349 16.99 -10.63 16.32
N PRO A 350 16.37 -11.57 15.58
CA PRO A 350 15.27 -12.37 16.11
C PRO A 350 15.74 -13.19 17.33
N ARG A 351 14.98 -13.19 18.41
CA ARG A 351 15.29 -13.97 19.63
C ARG A 351 15.39 -15.47 19.34
N SER A 352 14.57 -15.97 18.41
CA SER A 352 14.61 -17.35 17.91
C SER A 352 15.94 -17.74 17.26
N SER A 353 16.72 -16.78 16.78
CA SER A 353 18.04 -17.03 16.18
C SER A 353 19.13 -17.28 17.24
N ARG A 354 18.95 -16.81 18.48
CA ARG A 354 19.89 -17.06 19.60
C ARG A 354 19.60 -18.36 20.35
N GLN A 355 18.37 -18.85 20.34
CA GLN A 355 18.01 -20.13 20.99
C GLN A 355 18.57 -21.37 20.26
N ARG A 356 19.29 -21.20 19.14
CA ARG A 356 19.85 -22.30 18.35
C ARG A 356 21.24 -22.77 18.82
N ILE A 357 21.66 -22.46 20.05
CA ILE A 357 22.95 -22.91 20.59
C ILE A 357 22.75 -23.72 21.88
N VAL A 358 23.46 -24.87 21.93
CA VAL A 358 23.67 -25.91 22.97
C VAL A 358 22.69 -27.10 22.85
N VAL A 359 23.12 -28.31 22.46
CA VAL A 359 24.09 -29.18 23.18
C VAL A 359 25.17 -29.77 22.25
N VAL A 360 26.43 -29.43 22.49
CA VAL A 360 27.56 -30.33 22.21
C VAL A 360 27.50 -31.41 23.28
N ALA A 361 27.28 -32.65 22.87
CA ALA A 361 27.49 -33.80 23.73
C ALA A 361 29.00 -33.99 23.90
N ASP A 362 29.54 -33.49 25.00
CA ASP A 362 30.84 -33.92 25.50
C ASP A 362 30.64 -35.26 26.24
N ALA A 363 31.26 -36.32 25.71
CA ALA A 363 32.01 -37.35 26.45
C ALA A 363 31.99 -38.68 25.70
N GLN A 364 33.04 -38.93 24.92
CA GLN A 364 33.89 -40.10 25.19
C GLN A 364 35.25 -39.92 24.52
N ALA A 365 36.18 -39.43 25.33
CA ALA A 365 37.60 -39.60 25.12
C ALA A 365 37.97 -41.07 25.33
N THR A 366 38.56 -41.73 24.34
CA THR A 366 39.78 -42.53 24.58
C THR A 366 40.52 -42.85 23.27
N ALA A 367 41.82 -42.58 23.33
CA ALA A 367 42.93 -43.23 22.61
C ALA A 367 43.16 -42.93 21.11
N ALA A 368 44.09 -42.00 20.89
CA ALA A 368 45.11 -42.11 19.83
C ALA A 368 46.10 -43.26 20.18
N PRO A 369 46.96 -43.77 19.27
CA PRO A 369 48.03 -42.94 18.71
C PRO A 369 48.50 -43.24 17.27
N ALA A 370 49.32 -42.28 16.80
CA ALA A 370 50.49 -42.42 15.94
C ALA A 370 50.32 -42.58 14.42
N GLY A 371 50.91 -41.59 13.71
CA GLY A 371 51.92 -41.92 12.71
C GLY A 371 51.75 -41.30 11.32
N SER A 372 52.58 -40.28 11.06
CA SER A 372 53.33 -40.13 9.79
C SER A 372 52.63 -39.51 8.57
N THR A 373 52.86 -38.20 8.38
CA THR A 373 53.26 -37.61 7.08
C THR A 373 54.74 -37.95 6.79
N PRO A 374 55.33 -37.80 5.57
CA PRO A 374 54.97 -36.84 4.50
C PRO A 374 55.10 -37.30 3.02
N ASP A 375 54.71 -36.39 2.12
CA ASP A 375 55.17 -36.13 0.74
C ASP A 375 55.10 -37.18 -0.38
N ALA A 376 54.44 -36.81 -1.49
CA ALA A 376 55.09 -36.40 -2.75
C ALA A 376 54.17 -36.51 -4.00
N THR A 377 53.90 -35.36 -4.61
CA THR A 377 54.10 -35.05 -6.05
C THR A 377 53.58 -36.00 -7.16
N GLY A 378 52.37 -35.69 -7.66
CA GLY A 378 51.94 -35.62 -9.08
C GLY A 378 52.11 -36.82 -10.03
N PRO A 379 51.79 -36.67 -11.34
CA PRO A 379 50.74 -35.89 -11.98
C PRO A 379 49.90 -36.73 -13.00
N GLY A 380 48.79 -36.16 -13.47
CA GLY A 380 48.33 -36.37 -14.85
C GLY A 380 47.16 -37.34 -15.09
N GLY A 381 46.20 -36.84 -15.88
CA GLY A 381 45.68 -37.63 -16.99
C GLY A 381 44.21 -38.03 -16.96
N THR A 382 43.48 -37.41 -17.90
CA THR A 382 42.46 -38.03 -18.76
C THR A 382 41.06 -38.35 -18.22
N VAL A 383 40.14 -37.46 -18.59
CA VAL A 383 38.91 -37.72 -19.38
C VAL A 383 38.45 -39.18 -19.46
N SER A 384 37.23 -39.44 -18.98
CA SER A 384 36.32 -40.41 -19.61
C SER A 384 34.87 -40.02 -19.36
N ALA A 385 34.23 -39.60 -20.44
CA ALA A 385 32.80 -39.72 -20.63
C ALA A 385 32.43 -41.21 -20.68
N GLY A 386 31.34 -41.59 -20.03
CA GLY A 386 30.93 -42.99 -20.02
C GLY A 386 29.60 -43.19 -19.31
N THR A 387 28.54 -43.05 -20.09
CA THR A 387 27.35 -43.91 -20.08
C THR A 387 26.42 -43.92 -18.87
N ALA A 388 25.19 -43.50 -19.18
CA ALA A 388 23.95 -43.81 -18.50
C ALA A 388 23.90 -45.28 -18.06
N SER A 389 23.55 -45.48 -16.79
CA SER A 389 22.97 -46.73 -16.32
C SER A 389 21.59 -46.42 -15.78
N ALA A 390 20.59 -46.91 -16.52
CA ALA A 390 19.22 -47.00 -16.07
C ALA A 390 19.17 -48.01 -14.92
N GLY A 391 18.92 -47.51 -13.72
CA GLY A 391 18.66 -48.30 -12.53
C GLY A 391 17.39 -47.79 -11.87
N THR A 392 16.28 -48.42 -12.23
CA THR A 392 14.97 -48.25 -11.62
C THR A 392 15.05 -48.61 -10.14
N GLY A 393 14.98 -47.59 -9.28
CA GLY A 393 14.86 -47.74 -7.84
C GLY A 393 13.92 -46.66 -7.33
N ALA A 394 12.66 -47.01 -7.18
CA ALA A 394 11.69 -46.21 -6.44
C ALA A 394 12.13 -46.17 -4.99
N ASP A 395 12.62 -45.01 -4.53
CA ASP A 395 12.43 -44.50 -3.16
C ASP A 395 13.07 -43.12 -3.01
N GLY A 396 12.32 -42.19 -2.43
CA GLY A 396 12.75 -40.81 -2.14
C GLY A 396 12.27 -39.77 -3.16
N ARG A 397 11.00 -39.35 -3.07
CA ARG A 397 10.56 -38.06 -3.66
C ARG A 397 11.38 -36.95 -3.00
N GLY A 398 12.51 -36.61 -3.62
CA GLY A 398 13.43 -35.59 -3.15
C GLY A 398 12.71 -34.26 -2.96
N ALA A 399 13.05 -33.59 -1.85
CA ALA A 399 12.66 -32.22 -1.53
C ALA A 399 13.30 -31.22 -2.52
N GLY A 400 12.95 -31.34 -3.81
CA GLY A 400 13.41 -30.45 -4.86
C GLY A 400 12.57 -29.17 -4.86
N ARG A 401 13.22 -28.03 -4.66
CA ARG A 401 12.59 -26.72 -4.73
C ARG A 401 12.07 -26.46 -6.17
N PRO A 402 10.82 -26.00 -6.35
CA PRO A 402 10.28 -25.74 -7.69
C PRO A 402 11.06 -24.63 -8.40
N ALA A 403 11.18 -24.75 -9.73
CA ALA A 403 11.87 -23.77 -10.56
C ALA A 403 11.09 -22.43 -10.61
N PRO A 404 11.77 -21.29 -10.76
CA PRO A 404 11.13 -20.00 -10.98
C PRO A 404 10.29 -19.98 -12.27
N GLY A 405 9.21 -19.20 -12.26
CA GLY A 405 8.40 -18.93 -13.45
C GLY A 405 9.09 -17.99 -14.44
N ALA A 406 8.82 -18.16 -15.74
CA ALA A 406 9.30 -17.25 -16.77
C ALA A 406 8.57 -15.89 -16.69
N ARG A 407 9.30 -14.79 -16.91
CA ARG A 407 8.71 -13.45 -16.95
C ARG A 407 7.78 -13.31 -18.18
N PRO A 408 6.51 -12.97 -18.00
CA PRO A 408 5.59 -12.75 -19.11
C PRO A 408 5.89 -11.43 -19.83
N THR A 409 5.57 -11.36 -21.11
CA THR A 409 5.46 -10.10 -21.84
C THR A 409 4.28 -9.29 -21.29
N LEU A 410 4.40 -7.96 -21.33
CA LEU A 410 3.40 -7.01 -20.81
C LEU A 410 2.83 -6.14 -21.92
N ALA A 411 1.56 -5.77 -21.80
CA ALA A 411 0.93 -4.76 -22.65
C ALA A 411 -0.02 -3.88 -21.83
N ALA A 412 -0.21 -2.64 -22.27
CA ALA A 412 -1.22 -1.75 -21.69
C ALA A 412 -2.63 -2.31 -21.98
N GLU A 413 -3.43 -2.47 -20.93
CA GLU A 413 -4.81 -2.93 -21.08
C GLU A 413 -5.71 -1.79 -21.61
N SER A 414 -6.78 -2.17 -22.32
CA SER A 414 -7.82 -1.23 -22.74
C SER A 414 -8.44 -0.52 -21.54
N ARG A 415 -8.67 0.80 -21.67
CA ARG A 415 -9.37 1.61 -20.67
C ARG A 415 -10.83 1.20 -20.44
N ARG A 416 -11.42 0.42 -21.36
CA ARG A 416 -12.78 -0.13 -21.23
C ARG A 416 -12.84 -1.46 -20.50
N ALA A 417 -11.71 -1.97 -20.02
CA ALA A 417 -11.67 -3.25 -19.37
C ALA A 417 -12.50 -3.27 -18.07
N GLY A 418 -12.95 -4.47 -17.69
CA GLY A 418 -13.75 -4.68 -16.48
C GLY A 418 -13.02 -4.21 -15.22
N ARG A 419 -13.80 -3.89 -14.18
CA ARG A 419 -13.26 -3.48 -12.88
C ARG A 419 -12.41 -4.59 -12.29
N TYR A 420 -11.29 -4.23 -11.67
CA TYR A 420 -10.39 -5.20 -11.05
C TYR A 420 -10.84 -5.69 -9.67
N GLY A 421 -11.85 -5.06 -9.07
CA GLY A 421 -12.30 -5.33 -7.70
C GLY A 421 -11.88 -4.23 -6.72
N PRO A 422 -10.57 -4.08 -6.41
CA PRO A 422 -10.11 -2.99 -5.55
C PRO A 422 -10.46 -1.62 -6.13
N PRO A 423 -11.06 -0.70 -5.34
CA PRO A 423 -11.53 0.60 -5.84
C PRO A 423 -10.39 1.57 -6.18
N TRP A 424 -9.20 1.33 -5.64
CA TRP A 424 -8.00 2.11 -5.91
C TRP A 424 -7.30 1.69 -7.21
N LEU A 425 -7.68 0.56 -7.81
CA LEU A 425 -7.04 0.03 -9.02
C LEU A 425 -7.87 0.38 -10.27
N HIS A 426 -7.34 1.27 -11.10
CA HIS A 426 -8.05 1.82 -12.26
C HIS A 426 -7.75 1.05 -13.56
N PRO A 427 -8.68 0.95 -14.52
CA PRO A 427 -8.43 0.41 -15.86
C PRO A 427 -7.23 1.07 -16.56
N GLY A 428 -6.59 0.38 -17.52
CA GLY A 428 -5.42 0.89 -18.23
C GLY A 428 -4.07 0.55 -17.59
N GLN A 429 -4.05 -0.45 -16.69
CA GLN A 429 -2.81 -1.00 -16.16
C GLN A 429 -2.05 -1.79 -17.22
N GLN A 430 -0.75 -2.00 -17.00
CA GLN A 430 -0.02 -3.02 -17.77
C GLN A 430 -0.36 -4.41 -17.22
N VAL A 431 -0.69 -5.34 -18.11
CA VAL A 431 -1.07 -6.70 -17.76
C VAL A 431 -0.28 -7.73 -18.57
N ASN A 432 -0.21 -8.96 -18.07
CA ASN A 432 0.43 -10.05 -18.79
C ASN A 432 -0.27 -10.38 -20.13
N VAL A 433 0.49 -10.55 -21.20
CA VAL A 433 -0.05 -10.89 -22.54
C VAL A 433 -0.01 -12.40 -22.80
N ALA A 434 0.92 -13.10 -22.16
CA ALA A 434 1.06 -14.54 -22.24
C ALA A 434 0.62 -15.23 -20.95
N THR A 435 0.23 -16.50 -21.07
CA THR A 435 0.02 -17.36 -19.91
C THR A 435 1.35 -17.61 -19.22
N PHE A 436 1.38 -17.52 -17.89
CA PHE A 436 2.55 -17.85 -17.08
C PHE A 436 2.15 -18.46 -15.74
N GLU A 437 3.14 -18.90 -14.96
CA GLU A 437 2.91 -19.47 -13.64
C GLU A 437 3.64 -18.66 -12.57
N ALA A 438 3.03 -18.58 -11.40
CA ALA A 438 3.56 -17.86 -10.24
C ALA A 438 3.14 -18.55 -8.94
N PHE A 439 3.69 -18.10 -7.82
CA PHE A 439 3.49 -18.66 -6.48
C PHE A 439 2.75 -17.66 -5.60
N VAL A 440 1.61 -18.06 -5.04
CA VAL A 440 0.80 -17.28 -4.11
C VAL A 440 1.03 -17.81 -2.70
N PRO A 441 1.52 -16.99 -1.76
CA PRO A 441 1.68 -17.41 -0.37
C PRO A 441 0.33 -17.57 0.31
N VAL A 442 0.22 -18.60 1.15
CA VAL A 442 -0.98 -18.97 1.90
C VAL A 442 -0.68 -18.92 3.39
N THR A 443 -1.50 -18.16 4.12
CA THR A 443 -1.51 -18.19 5.58
C THR A 443 -2.56 -19.18 6.09
N GLY A 444 -2.17 -20.04 7.04
CA GLY A 444 -3.08 -21.04 7.63
C GLY A 444 -3.20 -22.33 6.80
N ASP A 445 -4.39 -22.93 6.81
CA ASP A 445 -4.68 -24.23 6.20
C ASP A 445 -4.65 -24.18 4.65
N LEU A 446 -3.68 -24.89 4.07
CA LEU A 446 -3.37 -24.92 2.64
C LEU A 446 -4.47 -25.60 1.82
N GLU A 447 -4.97 -26.73 2.29
CA GLU A 447 -6.05 -27.51 1.67
C GLU A 447 -7.33 -26.68 1.60
N ARG A 448 -7.62 -25.95 2.68
CA ARG A 448 -8.76 -25.04 2.75
C ARG A 448 -8.56 -23.80 1.88
N ALA A 449 -7.34 -23.28 1.77
CA ALA A 449 -7.05 -22.14 0.89
C ALA A 449 -7.22 -22.51 -0.59
N ALA A 450 -6.81 -23.71 -1.01
CA ALA A 450 -6.96 -24.20 -2.38
C ALA A 450 -8.44 -24.37 -2.77
N THR A 451 -9.28 -24.81 -1.84
CA THR A 451 -10.70 -25.14 -2.11
C THR A 451 -11.66 -23.99 -1.82
N GLU A 452 -11.54 -23.33 -0.66
CA GLU A 452 -12.44 -22.28 -0.22
C GLU A 452 -11.98 -20.86 -0.57
N GLY A 453 -10.68 -20.69 -0.83
CA GLY A 453 -10.04 -19.43 -1.16
C GLY A 453 -8.98 -19.00 -0.15
N VAL A 454 -7.96 -18.29 -0.66
CA VAL A 454 -6.82 -17.79 0.12
C VAL A 454 -7.32 -16.75 1.13
N PRO A 455 -7.02 -16.92 2.43
CA PRO A 455 -7.38 -15.95 3.44
C PRO A 455 -6.58 -14.65 3.26
N THR A 456 -7.27 -13.55 3.00
CA THR A 456 -6.67 -12.22 2.92
C THR A 456 -7.68 -11.16 3.29
N ALA A 457 -7.25 -10.00 3.76
CA ALA A 457 -8.11 -8.84 3.95
C ALA A 457 -8.15 -7.94 2.69
N GLU A 458 -7.36 -8.23 1.66
CA GLU A 458 -7.32 -7.46 0.42
C GLU A 458 -8.27 -8.02 -0.65
N LEU A 459 -8.76 -7.17 -1.56
CA LEU A 459 -9.44 -7.62 -2.78
C LEU A 459 -8.47 -7.96 -3.92
N CYS A 460 -7.25 -8.36 -3.58
CA CYS A 460 -6.24 -8.87 -4.49
C CYS A 460 -5.33 -9.87 -3.76
N LEU A 461 -4.70 -10.76 -4.52
CA LEU A 461 -3.64 -11.63 -4.02
C LEU A 461 -2.29 -11.18 -4.59
N VAL A 462 -1.22 -11.46 -3.84
CA VAL A 462 0.16 -11.22 -4.28
C VAL A 462 0.72 -12.54 -4.80
N ALA A 463 1.35 -12.50 -5.96
CA ALA A 463 2.00 -13.64 -6.58
C ALA A 463 3.46 -13.32 -6.89
N HIS A 464 4.35 -14.29 -6.72
CA HIS A 464 5.79 -14.18 -6.96
C HIS A 464 6.20 -15.13 -8.08
N LEU A 465 7.06 -14.71 -9.02
CA LEU A 465 7.58 -15.64 -10.03
C LEU A 465 8.56 -16.65 -9.42
N ASP A 466 9.39 -16.21 -8.47
CA ASP A 466 10.33 -17.06 -7.75
C ASP A 466 9.75 -17.41 -6.37
N PRO A 467 9.63 -18.70 -6.00
CA PRO A 467 9.20 -19.10 -4.67
C PRO A 467 10.13 -18.59 -3.55
N ARG A 468 11.37 -18.20 -3.85
CA ARG A 468 12.32 -17.57 -2.90
C ARG A 468 11.94 -16.14 -2.53
N SER A 469 11.16 -15.47 -3.36
CA SER A 469 10.70 -14.10 -3.11
C SER A 469 9.45 -14.06 -2.24
N ALA A 470 8.78 -15.20 -2.03
CA ALA A 470 7.67 -15.31 -1.09
C ALA A 470 8.17 -15.26 0.36
N PRO A 471 7.32 -14.85 1.32
CA PRO A 471 7.66 -14.89 2.74
C PRO A 471 8.16 -16.26 3.18
N ARG A 472 9.24 -16.29 3.97
CA ARG A 472 9.83 -17.56 4.45
C ARG A 472 8.82 -18.35 5.26
N ARG A 473 8.97 -19.68 5.23
CA ARG A 473 8.14 -20.63 6.00
C ARG A 473 6.64 -20.52 5.75
N THR A 474 6.25 -20.06 4.56
CA THR A 474 4.85 -19.92 4.17
C THR A 474 4.51 -20.96 3.11
N ASP A 475 3.37 -21.61 3.25
CA ASP A 475 2.86 -22.55 2.25
C ASP A 475 2.52 -21.79 0.96
N LEU A 476 2.74 -22.41 -0.20
CA LEU A 476 2.58 -21.76 -1.50
C LEU A 476 1.59 -22.52 -2.38
N LEU A 477 0.74 -21.78 -3.10
CA LEU A 477 -0.01 -22.29 -4.24
C LEU A 477 0.69 -21.85 -5.52
N ARG A 478 1.07 -22.80 -6.37
CA ARG A 478 1.46 -22.50 -7.75
C ARG A 478 0.20 -22.34 -8.58
N VAL A 479 0.11 -21.21 -9.27
CA VAL A 479 -1.05 -20.83 -10.04
C VAL A 479 -0.68 -20.58 -11.49
N ARG A 480 -1.56 -20.98 -12.42
CA ARG A 480 -1.48 -20.62 -13.83
C ARG A 480 -2.35 -19.40 -14.09
N ILE A 481 -1.78 -18.38 -14.68
CA ILE A 481 -2.42 -17.07 -14.92
C ILE A 481 -2.55 -16.87 -16.43
N ALA A 482 -3.78 -16.79 -16.93
CA ALA A 482 -4.06 -16.48 -18.33
C ALA A 482 -3.82 -14.99 -18.64
N PRO A 483 -3.74 -14.59 -19.93
CA PRO A 483 -3.52 -13.20 -20.33
C PRO A 483 -4.48 -12.22 -19.64
N GLY A 484 -4.02 -11.06 -19.20
CA GLY A 484 -4.79 -10.04 -18.50
C GLY A 484 -5.18 -10.38 -17.06
N GLY A 485 -4.67 -11.47 -16.50
CA GLY A 485 -4.98 -11.94 -15.14
C GLY A 485 -4.10 -11.34 -14.05
N ALA A 486 -2.91 -10.84 -14.40
CA ALA A 486 -1.95 -10.29 -13.45
C ALA A 486 -1.43 -8.92 -13.87
N ILE A 487 -1.14 -8.09 -12.87
CA ILE A 487 -0.54 -6.76 -13.03
C ILE A 487 0.82 -6.77 -12.30
N PRO A 488 1.94 -6.47 -12.97
CA PRO A 488 3.23 -6.38 -12.30
C PRO A 488 3.24 -5.18 -11.36
N VAL A 489 3.74 -5.39 -10.15
CA VAL A 489 3.68 -4.33 -9.12
C VAL A 489 4.55 -3.13 -9.46
N GLN A 490 5.68 -3.34 -10.14
CA GLN A 490 6.65 -2.27 -10.45
C GLN A 490 6.13 -1.25 -11.47
N VAL A 491 5.10 -1.60 -12.25
CA VAL A 491 4.52 -0.75 -13.29
C VAL A 491 3.08 -0.34 -12.97
N LEU A 492 2.66 -0.47 -11.71
CA LEU A 492 1.35 0.00 -11.25
C LEU A 492 1.23 1.51 -11.46
N ARG A 493 0.22 1.89 -12.24
CA ARG A 493 -0.12 3.30 -12.49
C ARG A 493 -1.07 3.88 -11.44
N SER A 494 -1.73 3.00 -10.69
CA SER A 494 -2.69 3.38 -9.65
C SER A 494 -2.00 3.77 -8.33
N HIS A 495 -2.66 4.62 -7.54
CA HIS A 495 -2.19 4.92 -6.18
C HIS A 495 -2.34 3.69 -5.27
N VAL A 496 -1.22 3.09 -4.90
CA VAL A 496 -1.18 1.89 -4.06
C VAL A 496 -1.40 2.27 -2.59
N PRO A 497 -2.36 1.64 -1.88
CA PRO A 497 -2.57 1.87 -0.46
C PRO A 497 -1.30 1.65 0.37
N ALA A 498 -1.08 2.45 1.42
CA ALA A 498 0.13 2.40 2.25
C ALA A 498 0.53 0.97 2.67
N ARG A 499 -0.44 0.16 3.10
CA ARG A 499 -0.25 -1.24 3.50
C ARG A 499 0.25 -2.17 2.40
N LEU A 500 0.13 -1.80 1.13
CA LEU A 500 0.60 -2.55 -0.03
C LEU A 500 1.80 -1.89 -0.71
N GLN A 501 2.23 -0.71 -0.26
CA GLN A 501 3.35 -0.01 -0.90
C GLN A 501 4.64 -0.82 -0.83
N TYR A 502 4.86 -1.63 0.23
CA TYR A 502 6.05 -2.49 0.37
C TYR A 502 6.28 -3.38 -0.86
N LEU A 503 5.20 -3.72 -1.59
CA LEU A 503 5.26 -4.52 -2.81
C LEU A 503 5.91 -3.78 -3.98
N LEU A 504 5.91 -2.44 -4.01
CA LEU A 504 6.50 -1.64 -5.11
C LEU A 504 8.01 -1.88 -5.25
N GLY A 505 8.69 -2.23 -4.16
CA GLY A 505 10.11 -2.59 -4.17
C GLY A 505 10.38 -4.08 -4.42
N ALA A 506 9.34 -4.93 -4.46
CA ALA A 506 9.50 -6.37 -4.61
C ALA A 506 9.65 -6.74 -6.09
N PRO A 507 10.82 -7.24 -6.54
CA PRO A 507 10.99 -7.68 -7.92
C PRO A 507 10.10 -8.89 -8.19
N ASP A 508 9.75 -9.11 -9.47
CA ASP A 508 9.06 -10.32 -9.93
C ASP A 508 7.75 -10.64 -9.19
N THR A 509 7.13 -9.59 -8.66
CA THR A 509 5.88 -9.65 -7.91
C THR A 509 4.74 -9.09 -8.75
N TYR A 510 3.60 -9.76 -8.67
CA TYR A 510 2.38 -9.49 -9.43
C TYR A 510 1.17 -9.41 -8.50
N LEU A 511 0.25 -8.51 -8.81
CA LEU A 511 -1.09 -8.51 -8.21
C LEU A 511 -2.04 -9.36 -9.05
N LEU A 512 -2.86 -10.15 -8.36
CA LEU A 512 -3.98 -10.91 -8.91
C LEU A 512 -5.28 -10.30 -8.35
N PRO A 513 -5.90 -9.35 -9.08
CA PRO A 513 -7.08 -8.66 -8.57
C PRO A 513 -8.31 -9.56 -8.50
N ALA A 514 -9.17 -9.37 -7.51
CA ALA A 514 -10.39 -10.17 -7.28
C ALA A 514 -11.27 -10.29 -8.53
N GLY A 515 -11.41 -9.20 -9.30
CA GLY A 515 -12.20 -9.14 -10.52
C GLY A 515 -11.58 -9.85 -11.72
N ARG A 516 -10.38 -10.41 -11.58
CA ARG A 516 -9.64 -11.15 -12.63
C ARG A 516 -9.24 -12.57 -12.21
N LEU A 517 -9.70 -13.03 -11.05
CA LEU A 517 -9.39 -14.37 -10.56
C LEU A 517 -10.01 -15.48 -11.43
N ASP A 518 -10.96 -15.15 -12.30
CA ASP A 518 -11.50 -16.04 -13.33
C ASP A 518 -10.41 -16.50 -14.32
N ARG A 519 -9.31 -15.74 -14.39
CA ARG A 519 -8.14 -16.04 -15.23
C ARG A 519 -7.03 -16.78 -14.49
N VAL A 520 -7.25 -17.15 -13.23
CA VAL A 520 -6.23 -17.76 -12.38
C VAL A 520 -6.67 -19.13 -11.89
N GLN A 521 -5.87 -20.15 -12.17
CA GLN A 521 -6.15 -21.54 -11.80
C GLN A 521 -5.05 -22.10 -10.89
N VAL A 522 -5.43 -22.78 -9.82
CA VAL A 522 -4.51 -23.51 -8.96
C VAL A 522 -3.96 -24.73 -9.71
N ARG A 523 -2.65 -24.91 -9.67
CA ARG A 523 -1.94 -26.02 -10.33
C ARG A 523 -1.35 -26.99 -9.34
N GLU A 524 -0.60 -26.49 -8.37
CA GLU A 524 0.12 -27.30 -7.40
C GLU A 524 0.13 -26.57 -6.06
N ALA A 525 0.32 -27.32 -4.98
CA ALA A 525 0.44 -26.78 -3.64
C ALA A 525 1.75 -27.28 -3.00
N PHE A 526 2.37 -26.43 -2.19
CA PHE A 526 3.64 -26.69 -1.55
C PHE A 526 3.55 -26.31 -0.07
N ARG A 527 3.91 -27.25 0.81
CA ARG A 527 4.06 -26.98 2.24
C ARG A 527 5.50 -26.58 2.54
N ALA A 528 5.69 -25.52 3.31
CA ALA A 528 7.01 -25.11 3.75
C ALA A 528 7.60 -26.12 4.76
N THR A 529 8.92 -26.32 4.70
CA THR A 529 9.67 -27.13 5.67
C THR A 529 10.62 -26.25 6.48
N ASP A 530 11.14 -26.77 7.60
CA ASP A 530 11.98 -25.99 8.54
C ASP A 530 13.31 -25.50 7.94
N GLU A 531 13.79 -26.15 6.87
CA GLU A 531 15.05 -25.87 6.16
C GLU A 531 14.89 -24.94 4.94
N ASP A 532 13.87 -24.06 4.93
CA ASP A 532 13.52 -23.23 3.76
C ASP A 532 13.20 -24.04 2.48
N GLY A 533 12.87 -25.33 2.65
CA GLY A 533 12.44 -26.25 1.61
C GLY A 533 10.94 -26.19 1.36
N LEU A 534 10.53 -26.73 0.22
CA LEU A 534 9.13 -26.83 -0.18
C LEU A 534 8.81 -28.27 -0.54
N ARG A 535 7.80 -28.85 0.12
CA ARG A 535 7.31 -30.20 -0.16
C ARG A 535 5.99 -30.11 -0.91
N ARG A 536 5.92 -30.69 -2.10
CA ARG A 536 4.69 -30.78 -2.90
C ARG A 536 3.60 -31.53 -2.13
N VAL A 537 2.37 -31.03 -2.22
CA VAL A 537 1.15 -31.66 -1.72
C VAL A 537 0.29 -32.08 -2.91
N ASP A 538 -0.09 -33.35 -2.95
CA ASP A 538 -0.90 -33.91 -4.04
C ASP A 538 -2.41 -33.67 -3.80
N GLY A 539 -3.19 -33.63 -4.88
CA GLY A 539 -4.67 -33.56 -4.81
C GLY A 539 -5.28 -32.17 -4.61
N LEU A 540 -4.51 -31.09 -4.81
CA LEU A 540 -4.96 -29.70 -4.64
C LEU A 540 -5.00 -28.89 -5.95
N ASP A 541 -5.23 -29.53 -7.10
CA ASP A 541 -5.17 -28.92 -8.42
C ASP A 541 -6.54 -28.61 -9.07
N GLY A 542 -6.53 -27.73 -10.08
CA GLY A 542 -7.64 -27.55 -11.04
C GLY A 542 -8.71 -26.52 -10.67
N GLY A 543 -8.76 -26.05 -9.42
CA GLY A 543 -9.73 -25.03 -8.99
C GLY A 543 -9.39 -23.61 -9.46
N ALA A 544 -10.42 -22.80 -9.75
CA ALA A 544 -10.24 -21.34 -9.86
C ALA A 544 -9.74 -20.78 -8.52
N LEU A 545 -8.76 -19.89 -8.56
CA LEU A 545 -8.25 -19.23 -7.36
C LEU A 545 -9.34 -18.32 -6.79
N ARG A 546 -9.50 -18.32 -5.47
CA ARG A 546 -10.51 -17.52 -4.77
C ARG A 546 -9.89 -16.72 -3.65
N ILE A 547 -10.51 -15.59 -3.33
CA ILE A 547 -10.23 -14.83 -2.12
C ILE A 547 -11.29 -15.16 -1.08
N ARG A 548 -10.84 -15.38 0.15
CA ARG A 548 -11.69 -15.44 1.32
C ARG A 548 -11.30 -14.29 2.25
N SER A 549 -12.20 -13.33 2.44
CA SER A 549 -11.98 -12.22 3.36
C SER A 549 -11.78 -12.76 4.78
N ALA A 550 -10.54 -12.76 5.24
CA ALA A 550 -10.18 -13.17 6.59
C ALA A 550 -10.34 -11.98 7.54
N PRO A 551 -10.72 -12.20 8.81
CA PRO A 551 -10.62 -11.14 9.80
C PRO A 551 -9.16 -10.73 9.92
N ALA A 552 -8.82 -9.50 9.57
CA ALA A 552 -7.56 -8.91 10.00
C ALA A 552 -7.55 -8.92 11.54
N SER A 553 -6.39 -9.18 12.14
CA SER A 553 -6.22 -9.04 13.58
C SER A 553 -6.75 -7.65 14.00
N ALA A 554 -7.88 -7.67 14.71
CA ALA A 554 -8.50 -6.58 15.44
C ALA A 554 -9.46 -5.54 14.79
N SER A 555 -9.99 -5.59 13.54
CA SER A 555 -10.99 -4.54 13.20
C SER A 555 -12.09 -4.72 12.16
N SER A 556 -12.03 -5.67 11.22
CA SER A 556 -13.07 -5.82 10.21
C SER A 556 -13.61 -7.24 10.24
N THR A 557 -14.84 -7.40 10.73
CA THR A 557 -15.71 -8.58 10.82
C THR A 557 -15.68 -9.58 9.64
N GLY A 558 -14.53 -10.09 9.22
CA GLY A 558 -14.32 -10.78 7.93
C GLY A 558 -14.72 -9.91 6.73
N LEU A 559 -14.54 -8.59 6.83
CA LEU A 559 -14.72 -7.66 5.71
C LEU A 559 -13.34 -7.29 5.14
N PRO A 560 -13.22 -7.10 3.81
CA PRO A 560 -11.98 -6.66 3.19
C PRO A 560 -11.64 -5.22 3.61
N HIS A 561 -10.38 -4.80 3.44
CA HIS A 561 -9.95 -3.42 3.66
C HIS A 561 -10.60 -2.44 2.68
N ASP A 562 -10.88 -2.92 1.45
CA ASP A 562 -11.47 -2.17 0.34
C ASP A 562 -13.01 -2.05 0.46
N VAL A 563 -13.49 -1.70 1.65
CA VAL A 563 -14.91 -1.47 1.94
C VAL A 563 -15.40 -0.11 1.46
N THR A 564 -16.70 0.00 1.16
CA THR A 564 -17.32 1.30 0.93
C THR A 564 -17.50 2.03 2.25
N ARG A 565 -17.02 3.28 2.34
CA ARG A 565 -17.05 4.07 3.57
C ARG A 565 -18.21 5.06 3.61
N TRP A 566 -18.80 5.22 4.78
CA TRP A 566 -19.88 6.18 5.05
C TRP A 566 -19.51 7.12 6.21
N PRO A 567 -19.94 8.40 6.16
CA PRO A 567 -20.54 9.08 5.01
C PRO A 567 -19.51 9.31 3.90
N ALA A 568 -19.97 9.37 2.65
CA ALA A 568 -19.10 9.73 1.52
C ALA A 568 -18.58 11.17 1.64
N HIS A 569 -19.37 12.07 2.23
CA HIS A 569 -19.04 13.49 2.40
C HIS A 569 -19.59 14.04 3.72
N GLY A 570 -18.86 15.02 4.28
CA GLY A 570 -19.26 15.77 5.47
C GLY A 570 -19.46 14.90 6.71
N THR A 571 -20.24 15.41 7.66
CA THR A 571 -20.64 14.70 8.87
C THR A 571 -22.12 14.36 8.77
N ARG A 572 -22.50 13.13 9.11
CA ARG A 572 -23.91 12.69 9.13
C ARG A 572 -24.28 12.07 10.45
N ARG A 573 -25.58 12.04 10.72
CA ARG A 573 -26.14 11.42 11.92
C ARG A 573 -26.38 9.94 11.72
N ALA A 574 -26.05 9.14 12.73
CA ALA A 574 -26.42 7.74 12.85
C ALA A 574 -26.81 7.42 14.30
N TYR A 575 -27.28 6.20 14.53
CA TYR A 575 -27.79 5.76 15.82
C TYR A 575 -27.11 4.46 16.25
N ALA A 576 -26.57 4.41 17.47
CA ALA A 576 -26.10 3.17 18.08
C ALA A 576 -27.13 2.69 19.11
N LEU A 577 -27.37 1.38 19.15
CA LEU A 577 -28.20 0.75 20.17
C LEU A 577 -27.33 -0.09 21.09
N LEU A 578 -27.14 0.36 22.32
CA LEU A 578 -26.21 -0.22 23.29
C LEU A 578 -26.93 -0.84 24.49
N PRO A 579 -26.36 -1.84 25.16
CA PRO A 579 -26.83 -2.23 26.49
C PRO A 579 -26.72 -1.05 27.47
N ALA A 580 -27.75 -0.85 28.29
CA ALA A 580 -27.70 0.13 29.38
C ALA A 580 -26.73 -0.29 30.50
N ARG A 581 -26.50 -1.60 30.65
CA ARG A 581 -25.54 -2.20 31.58
C ARG A 581 -24.44 -2.90 30.79
N SER A 582 -23.22 -2.36 30.83
CA SER A 582 -22.05 -2.89 30.13
C SER A 582 -20.78 -2.33 30.77
N ARG A 583 -19.66 -3.05 30.70
CA ARG A 583 -18.34 -2.55 31.11
C ARG A 583 -17.67 -1.68 30.04
N GLY A 584 -18.45 -1.10 29.12
CA GLY A 584 -17.98 -0.25 28.03
C GLY A 584 -18.47 -0.68 26.65
N LEU A 585 -17.84 -0.11 25.62
CA LEU A 585 -18.09 -0.43 24.21
C LEU A 585 -17.59 -1.82 23.85
N ALA A 586 -18.29 -2.47 22.92
CA ALA A 586 -17.85 -3.76 22.39
C ALA A 586 -16.46 -3.63 21.73
N PRO A 587 -15.52 -4.54 22.06
CA PRO A 587 -14.23 -4.56 21.40
C PRO A 587 -14.41 -4.89 19.90
N GLY A 588 -13.62 -4.24 19.06
CA GLY A 588 -13.61 -4.46 17.60
C GLY A 588 -14.54 -3.53 16.82
N TRP A 589 -15.86 -3.62 17.02
CA TRP A 589 -16.82 -2.84 16.22
C TRP A 589 -18.21 -2.70 16.85
N LEU A 590 -18.96 -1.72 16.35
CA LEU A 590 -20.31 -1.36 16.79
C LEU A 590 -21.26 -1.20 15.58
N PRO A 591 -22.40 -1.90 15.54
CA PRO A 591 -23.42 -1.66 14.53
C PRO A 591 -24.07 -0.28 14.74
N LEU A 592 -24.22 0.48 13.66
CA LEU A 592 -25.01 1.71 13.63
C LEU A 592 -26.18 1.56 12.66
N SER A 593 -27.25 2.28 12.94
CA SER A 593 -28.42 2.41 12.06
C SER A 593 -28.50 3.83 11.50
N ARG A 594 -28.91 3.95 10.23
CA ARG A 594 -29.16 5.28 9.62
C ARG A 594 -30.45 5.91 10.10
N ARG A 595 -31.42 5.07 10.43
CA ARG A 595 -32.73 5.45 10.96
C ARG A 595 -32.76 5.17 12.46
N ARG A 596 -33.54 5.97 13.19
CA ARG A 596 -33.74 5.80 14.62
C ARG A 596 -34.44 4.45 14.87
N PRO A 597 -33.83 3.49 15.59
CA PRO A 597 -34.46 2.22 15.93
C PRO A 597 -35.66 2.40 16.86
N ALA A 598 -36.57 1.42 16.89
CA ALA A 598 -37.67 1.39 17.85
C ALA A 598 -37.17 1.21 19.31
N PRO A 599 -37.87 1.78 20.32
CA PRO A 599 -37.58 1.59 21.74
C PRO A 599 -37.43 0.13 22.14
N ARG A 600 -36.37 -0.19 22.89
CA ARG A 600 -36.12 -1.53 23.45
C ARG A 600 -35.68 -1.42 24.91
N ALA A 601 -36.41 -2.11 25.79
CA ALA A 601 -36.11 -2.12 27.22
C ALA A 601 -34.66 -2.59 27.49
N GLY A 602 -34.02 -2.01 28.51
CA GLY A 602 -32.63 -2.32 28.87
C GLY A 602 -31.56 -1.81 27.88
N ARG A 603 -31.94 -1.01 26.87
CA ARG A 603 -31.03 -0.42 25.89
C ARG A 603 -30.94 1.10 26.01
N LEU A 604 -29.79 1.62 25.62
CA LEU A 604 -29.55 3.04 25.34
C LEU A 604 -29.52 3.25 23.83
N LEU A 605 -30.23 4.28 23.38
CA LEU A 605 -30.10 4.79 22.02
C LEU A 605 -29.16 5.99 22.06
N VAL A 606 -28.06 5.91 21.31
CA VAL A 606 -27.06 6.97 21.23
C VAL A 606 -27.13 7.58 19.84
N GLU A 607 -27.48 8.85 19.77
CA GLU A 607 -27.41 9.65 18.55
C GLU A 607 -25.97 10.13 18.37
N VAL A 608 -25.35 9.74 17.25
CA VAL A 608 -23.95 10.02 16.97
C VAL A 608 -23.77 10.82 15.68
N ARG A 609 -22.80 11.72 15.68
CA ARG A 609 -22.29 12.44 14.52
C ARG A 609 -21.06 11.73 14.00
N VAL A 610 -21.20 11.14 12.83
CA VAL A 610 -20.16 10.37 12.15
C VAL A 610 -19.50 11.23 11.08
N PRO A 611 -18.20 11.55 11.23
CA PRO A 611 -17.45 12.24 10.19
C PRO A 611 -17.25 11.38 8.93
N ARG A 612 -16.92 12.03 7.82
CA ARG A 612 -16.64 11.41 6.52
C ARG A 612 -15.74 10.18 6.68
N GLY A 613 -16.17 9.07 6.07
CA GLY A 613 -15.37 7.87 5.90
C GLY A 613 -15.10 7.04 7.16
N ARG A 614 -15.77 7.33 8.30
CA ARG A 614 -15.45 6.69 9.59
C ARG A 614 -16.18 5.38 9.87
N THR A 615 -17.20 5.07 9.08
CA THR A 615 -17.95 3.81 9.19
C THR A 615 -17.91 3.05 7.86
N VAL A 616 -18.19 1.76 7.93
CA VAL A 616 -18.40 0.91 6.76
C VAL A 616 -19.87 0.93 6.38
N ASP A 617 -20.15 1.15 5.11
CA ASP A 617 -21.47 0.93 4.50
C ASP A 617 -21.61 -0.55 4.15
N VAL A 618 -22.37 -1.30 4.94
CA VAL A 618 -22.48 -2.76 4.75
C VAL A 618 -23.22 -3.08 3.47
N GLY A 619 -24.31 -2.37 3.18
CA GLY A 619 -25.10 -2.56 1.96
C GLY A 619 -24.28 -2.30 0.71
N ALA A 620 -23.65 -1.12 0.62
CA ALA A 620 -22.84 -0.77 -0.54
C ALA A 620 -21.60 -1.67 -0.68
N THR A 621 -21.02 -2.13 0.44
CA THR A 621 -19.91 -3.10 0.41
C THR A 621 -20.38 -4.47 -0.09
N ALA A 622 -21.57 -4.94 0.33
CA ALA A 622 -22.14 -6.19 -0.16
C ALA A 622 -22.41 -6.13 -1.67
N ASP A 623 -22.95 -5.01 -2.18
CA ASP A 623 -23.19 -4.81 -3.61
C ASP A 623 -21.89 -4.80 -4.41
N ALA A 624 -20.83 -4.15 -3.88
CA ALA A 624 -19.51 -4.16 -4.50
C ALA A 624 -18.90 -5.56 -4.56
N LEU A 625 -19.06 -6.36 -3.50
CA LEU A 625 -18.57 -7.75 -3.45
C LEU A 625 -19.39 -8.72 -4.30
N ALA A 626 -20.70 -8.48 -4.46
CA ALA A 626 -21.55 -9.30 -5.32
C ALA A 626 -21.08 -9.29 -6.79
N ALA A 627 -20.40 -8.22 -7.23
CA ALA A 627 -19.79 -8.14 -8.56
C ALA A 627 -18.48 -8.95 -8.69
N LEU A 628 -18.00 -9.59 -7.62
CA LEU A 628 -16.74 -10.32 -7.55
C LEU A 628 -16.98 -11.79 -7.14
N PRO A 629 -17.41 -12.66 -8.07
CA PRO A 629 -17.90 -14.01 -7.73
C PRO A 629 -16.85 -14.92 -7.08
N LEU A 630 -15.56 -14.62 -7.25
CA LEU A 630 -14.45 -15.37 -6.67
C LEU A 630 -13.89 -14.73 -5.39
N ALA A 631 -14.52 -13.66 -4.89
CA ALA A 631 -14.22 -13.07 -3.59
C ALA A 631 -15.38 -13.33 -2.61
N ARG A 632 -15.11 -14.10 -1.57
CA ARG A 632 -16.08 -14.40 -0.51
C ARG A 632 -15.81 -13.52 0.70
N GLY A 633 -16.85 -12.95 1.29
CA GLY A 633 -16.74 -12.16 2.51
C GLY A 633 -18.01 -12.18 3.35
N ARG A 634 -17.98 -11.53 4.53
CA ARG A 634 -19.12 -11.52 5.46
C ARG A 634 -20.15 -10.41 5.20
N ALA A 635 -19.92 -9.52 4.23
CA ALA A 635 -20.80 -8.38 3.96
C ALA A 635 -22.25 -8.81 3.70
N GLU A 636 -22.46 -9.86 2.90
CA GLU A 636 -23.79 -10.36 2.59
C GLU A 636 -24.53 -10.88 3.84
N ARG A 637 -23.83 -11.65 4.68
CA ARG A 637 -24.39 -12.16 5.94
C ARG A 637 -24.74 -11.01 6.90
N LEU A 638 -23.90 -9.96 6.95
CA LEU A 638 -24.17 -8.78 7.78
C LEU A 638 -25.37 -7.98 7.26
N ARG A 639 -25.51 -7.87 5.93
CA ARG A 639 -26.68 -7.28 5.27
C ARG A 639 -27.96 -8.06 5.60
N GLN A 640 -27.92 -9.39 5.49
CA GLN A 640 -29.03 -10.27 5.85
C GLN A 640 -29.39 -10.20 7.35
N ALA A 641 -28.41 -9.94 8.21
CA ALA A 641 -28.63 -9.68 9.63
C ALA A 641 -29.16 -8.27 9.94
N GLY A 642 -29.43 -7.44 8.92
CA GLY A 642 -29.96 -6.09 9.08
C GLY A 642 -28.96 -5.06 9.62
N VAL A 643 -27.66 -5.31 9.47
CA VAL A 643 -26.62 -4.35 9.86
C VAL A 643 -26.44 -3.32 8.74
N ASP A 644 -26.83 -2.06 8.99
CA ASP A 644 -26.68 -0.98 7.99
C ASP A 644 -25.23 -0.50 7.89
N LEU A 645 -24.63 -0.20 9.05
CA LEU A 645 -23.35 0.47 9.17
C LEU A 645 -22.51 -0.19 10.26
N ILE A 646 -21.19 -0.19 10.07
CA ILE A 646 -20.24 -0.68 11.08
C ILE A 646 -19.27 0.44 11.46
N LEU A 647 -19.24 0.77 12.74
CA LEU A 647 -18.23 1.64 13.34
C LEU A 647 -17.13 0.78 13.95
N THR A 648 -15.92 0.84 13.40
CA THR A 648 -14.76 0.13 13.96
C THR A 648 -14.26 0.82 15.22
N SER A 649 -13.66 0.07 16.15
CA SER A 649 -13.12 0.58 17.41
C SER A 649 -12.16 1.75 17.25
N ARG A 650 -11.31 1.71 16.22
CA ARG A 650 -10.38 2.79 15.82
C ARG A 650 -11.05 4.14 15.55
N SER A 651 -12.35 4.14 15.28
CA SER A 651 -13.14 5.34 14.99
C SER A 651 -13.94 5.82 16.20
N TYR A 652 -13.95 5.10 17.33
CA TYR A 652 -14.79 5.47 18.48
C TYR A 652 -14.49 6.88 19.00
N GLU A 653 -13.22 7.21 19.22
CA GLU A 653 -12.79 8.54 19.70
C GLU A 653 -13.10 9.68 18.70
N ARG A 654 -13.31 9.34 17.43
CA ARG A 654 -13.56 10.31 16.35
C ARG A 654 -15.05 10.56 16.12
N VAL A 655 -15.92 9.77 16.75
CA VAL A 655 -17.37 9.90 16.64
C VAL A 655 -17.90 10.64 17.87
N GLN A 656 -18.67 11.68 17.62
CA GLN A 656 -19.23 12.54 18.66
C GLN A 656 -20.65 12.09 18.99
N VAL A 657 -20.97 11.94 20.26
CA VAL A 657 -22.33 11.74 20.76
C VAL A 657 -23.00 13.09 20.83
N ASP A 658 -24.18 13.20 20.22
CA ASP A 658 -25.03 14.38 20.30
C ASP A 658 -26.05 14.23 21.42
N ARG A 659 -26.74 13.09 21.48
CA ARG A 659 -27.80 12.81 22.46
C ARG A 659 -27.81 11.35 22.88
N VAL A 660 -28.27 11.10 24.10
CA VAL A 660 -28.52 9.74 24.60
C VAL A 660 -29.95 9.64 25.07
N HIS A 661 -30.61 8.55 24.70
CA HIS A 661 -31.96 8.22 25.11
C HIS A 661 -31.99 6.86 25.79
N ARG A 662 -32.93 6.69 26.73
CA ARG A 662 -33.25 5.43 27.39
C ARG A 662 -34.68 5.05 27.03
N ALA A 663 -34.92 3.75 26.85
CA ALA A 663 -36.29 3.27 26.62
C ALA A 663 -37.04 3.22 27.95
N ARG A 664 -38.20 3.88 28.00
CA ARG A 664 -39.16 3.83 29.11
C ARG A 664 -40.56 3.78 28.54
N ASP A 665 -41.39 2.86 29.03
CA ASP A 665 -42.80 2.70 28.61
C ASP A 665 -43.01 2.67 27.09
N GLY A 666 -42.08 2.01 26.37
CA GLY A 666 -42.13 1.88 24.91
C GLY A 666 -41.77 3.16 24.13
N VAL A 667 -41.24 4.19 24.79
CA VAL A 667 -40.81 5.47 24.18
C VAL A 667 -39.33 5.74 24.48
N TRP A 668 -38.67 6.47 23.58
CA TRP A 668 -37.31 6.96 23.82
C TRP A 668 -37.35 8.28 24.60
N GLU A 669 -36.94 8.25 25.86
CA GLU A 669 -36.78 9.43 26.69
C GLU A 669 -35.32 9.90 26.70
N THR A 670 -35.08 11.19 26.57
CA THR A 670 -33.72 11.75 26.64
C THR A 670 -33.15 11.60 28.05
N VAL A 671 -31.89 11.17 28.17
CA VAL A 671 -31.19 11.09 29.46
C VAL A 671 -30.71 12.49 29.84
N PRO A 672 -31.24 13.09 30.94
CA PRO A 672 -30.83 14.42 31.35
C PRO A 672 -29.35 14.41 31.79
N GLY A 673 -28.61 15.47 31.47
CA GLY A 673 -27.21 15.63 31.89
C GLY A 673 -26.18 14.80 31.12
N ALA A 674 -26.57 14.04 30.10
CA ALA A 674 -25.63 13.38 29.20
C ALA A 674 -24.87 14.44 28.37
N ALA A 675 -23.60 14.68 28.71
CA ALA A 675 -22.76 15.62 27.97
C ALA A 675 -22.49 15.12 26.54
N ALA A 676 -22.50 16.03 25.57
CA ALA A 676 -22.01 15.76 24.23
C ALA A 676 -20.48 15.59 24.25
N GLY A 677 -19.94 14.71 23.42
CA GLY A 677 -18.51 14.45 23.39
C GLY A 677 -18.13 13.14 22.71
N PRO A 678 -16.85 12.73 22.79
CA PRO A 678 -16.37 11.49 22.20
C PRO A 678 -17.14 10.27 22.72
N LEU A 679 -17.45 9.34 21.83
CA LEU A 679 -18.30 8.17 22.14
C LEU A 679 -17.82 7.37 23.37
N PRO A 680 -16.53 7.03 23.54
CA PRO A 680 -16.08 6.29 24.72
C PRO A 680 -16.22 7.07 26.02
N VAL A 681 -15.98 8.39 25.98
CA VAL A 681 -16.04 9.29 27.15
C VAL A 681 -17.48 9.38 27.66
N VAL A 682 -18.43 9.64 26.77
CA VAL A 682 -19.85 9.80 27.13
C VAL A 682 -20.42 8.49 27.67
N LEU A 683 -20.06 7.35 27.06
CA LEU A 683 -20.61 6.06 27.49
C LEU A 683 -20.06 5.55 28.81
N ARG A 684 -18.80 5.87 29.14
CA ARG A 684 -18.20 5.51 30.43
C ARG A 684 -18.98 6.12 31.61
N GLY A 685 -19.55 7.31 31.44
CA GLY A 685 -20.37 7.96 32.47
C GLY A 685 -21.83 7.47 32.53
N LEU A 686 -22.31 6.77 31.50
CA LEU A 686 -23.73 6.41 31.36
C LEU A 686 -24.04 4.92 31.50
N GLN A 687 -23.05 4.06 31.24
CA GLN A 687 -23.19 2.61 31.40
C GLN A 687 -22.80 2.20 32.81
N SER A 688 -23.72 1.54 33.51
CA SER A 688 -23.42 0.94 34.82
C SER A 688 -22.79 -0.45 34.63
N PRO A 689 -21.94 -0.91 35.56
CA PRO A 689 -21.46 -2.29 35.55
C PRO A 689 -22.66 -3.26 35.61
N PRO A 690 -22.54 -4.45 34.99
CA PRO A 690 -23.55 -5.50 35.17
C PRO A 690 -23.67 -5.83 36.66
N VAL A 691 -24.89 -6.14 37.12
CA VAL A 691 -25.10 -6.64 38.48
C VAL A 691 -24.50 -8.04 38.50
N ASP A 692 -23.44 -8.25 39.29
CA ASP A 692 -22.90 -9.59 39.53
C ASP A 692 -24.03 -10.42 40.13
N SER A 693 -24.54 -11.36 39.35
CA SER A 693 -25.46 -12.36 39.89
C SER A 693 -24.63 -13.22 40.84
N PRO A 694 -25.07 -13.46 42.09
CA PRO A 694 -24.34 -14.34 42.98
C PRO A 694 -24.19 -15.68 42.27
N SER A 695 -22.93 -16.08 42.08
CA SER A 695 -22.57 -17.38 41.55
C SER A 695 -23.26 -18.43 42.40
N THR A 696 -24.32 -19.04 41.87
CA THR A 696 -24.83 -20.30 42.36
C THR A 696 -23.78 -21.35 42.02
N SER A 697 -22.87 -21.56 42.97
CA SER A 697 -22.07 -22.77 43.06
C SER A 697 -23.02 -23.97 43.18
N SER A 698 -23.13 -24.75 42.11
CA SER A 698 -23.57 -26.16 42.15
C SER A 698 -22.67 -26.94 41.21
#